data_AF-A0A165ZAU3-F1
#
_entry.id   AF-A0A165ZAU3-F1
#
_cell.length_a   1.000
_cell.length_b   1.000
_cell.length_c   1.000
_cell.angle_alpha   90.00
_cell.angle_beta   90.00
_cell.angle_gamma   90.00
#
_symmetry.space_group_name_H-M   'P 1'
#
loop_
_entity.id
_entity.type
_entity.pdbx_description
1 polymer ?
#
loop_
_entity_poly.entity_id
_entity_poly.type
_entity_poly.pdbx_seq_one_letter_code
_entity_poly.pdbx_strand_id
1 'polypeptide(L)'
;MQIYYNSSVEYKPSPVVALATSPDDSRVAAAREDGSLEIWLVSPGAIGWHCQLTIHGDPNSRVTSLVWCRSSGFDSFGRLFSCSVDGSVSEWDLFELIQKTVVSIGVTIWQMASAPCKNSRSHEMRHSQYIKAINDSSDDDCSDSENDDDSVVTTDGSVIEDTSVAMACDDGCVRIYTVSDELVYNRSLPRVSGRTLSVTWSPDANKIYSGSSDGFIRCWDPKTAREIYRITVGLGGLGNGPEICIWSLLALRNGSLVSADSSGSVQFWDSQMGTLLQAHSRHKGDVNALSTVPSHNNVFSAGSDGQVILYKLSKDASGSTKEKSSVRTVNKWVYVGYSRAHTHDVRALTVAVPISREDTFPDEKVKRARVSKSYHTGVPMLISAGDDTKLFAYAATEFTQFYPHDICPVPQKPPMQLVLNTVFNQSSLLLIQASKWLNVFCVRAKSSGHPDVSSGPSVGTATTDLVVRVKSKSSQKIICSSMSNSGVYFSYSDQIKPSLLKLNNTEARKSAWTIEKRKLPSLPFAHSMCFTSDSSRLMIAGNDRKIYVVDVESLKLICMYTPRSKDIDDEILSEPPITKMFTSPNGQWLAAVNCFGDVYIFNLEIQRQQWFISRLDGAFVTAGGFTPRNSNIFVISTSSNQLYAFDVDAKQLGDWSIRHTLPRFYQEFPGEVTGLAFPPSPNASSLIVYSSRAMCLIDCGTKVSQVDDNDLSKDLDATLRKLQTSPLDKKLKRKLRASREPETKHNVRDFKENVLFVGYLSKGSLLVMEKPWSQVVRTLDAPPVHRHIYGT
;
A
#
# COMPACT_ATOMS: atom_id res chain seq x y z
N MET A 1 0.42 33.36 6.24
CA MET A 1 1.50 32.56 5.61
C MET A 1 1.31 32.58 4.11
N GLN A 2 2.34 32.94 3.34
CA GLN A 2 2.29 33.01 1.87
C GLN A 2 2.56 31.62 1.29
N ILE A 3 1.76 31.17 0.33
CA ILE A 3 1.93 29.83 -0.28
C ILE A 3 2.33 29.99 -1.75
N TYR A 4 3.41 29.31 -2.12
CA TYR A 4 3.94 29.26 -3.47
C TYR A 4 3.69 27.88 -4.06
N TYR A 5 2.92 27.82 -5.15
CA TYR A 5 2.65 26.56 -5.86
C TYR A 5 3.64 26.36 -7.01
N ASN A 6 4.02 25.11 -7.24
CA ASN A 6 4.77 24.68 -8.41
C ASN A 6 4.25 23.33 -8.91
N SER A 7 4.02 23.23 -10.22
CA SER A 7 3.52 22.02 -10.88
C SER A 7 4.41 21.50 -12.01
N SER A 8 5.65 22.00 -12.11
CA SER A 8 6.58 21.67 -13.20
C SER A 8 7.31 20.34 -12.99
N VAL A 9 7.09 19.65 -11.88
CA VAL A 9 7.74 18.36 -11.58
C VAL A 9 7.33 17.30 -12.60
N GLU A 10 8.33 16.58 -13.10
CA GLU A 10 8.16 15.36 -13.87
C GLU A 10 7.78 14.22 -12.92
N TYR A 11 6.56 13.73 -13.04
CA TYR A 11 6.01 12.67 -12.20
C TYR A 11 5.20 11.73 -13.09
N LYS A 12 5.74 10.53 -13.27
CA LYS A 12 5.14 9.44 -14.06
C LYS A 12 5.24 8.15 -13.24
N PRO A 13 4.19 7.78 -12.48
CA PRO A 13 4.13 6.48 -11.84
C PRO A 13 4.02 5.35 -12.88
N SER A 14 4.30 4.13 -12.44
CA SER A 14 4.31 2.94 -13.30
C SER A 14 2.99 2.15 -13.18
N PRO A 15 2.48 1.57 -14.29
CA PRO A 15 1.33 0.67 -14.30
C PRO A 15 1.41 -0.46 -13.28
N VAL A 16 0.25 -0.88 -12.76
CA VAL A 16 0.14 -2.09 -11.95
C VAL A 16 -0.23 -3.25 -12.86
N VAL A 17 0.62 -4.28 -12.90
CA VAL A 17 0.50 -5.39 -13.85
C VAL A 17 -0.16 -6.62 -13.23
N ALA A 18 0.05 -6.86 -11.93
CA ALA A 18 -0.50 -8.01 -11.23
C ALA A 18 -0.84 -7.65 -9.77
N LEU A 19 -1.90 -8.30 -9.27
CA LEU A 19 -2.33 -8.23 -7.88
C LEU A 19 -2.45 -9.65 -7.31
N ALA A 20 -2.10 -9.82 -6.03
CA ALA A 20 -2.39 -11.05 -5.31
C ALA A 20 -2.65 -10.75 -3.83
N THR A 21 -3.60 -11.46 -3.23
CA THR A 21 -3.93 -11.33 -1.81
C THR A 21 -3.24 -12.43 -1.01
N SER A 22 -2.76 -12.09 0.19
CA SER A 22 -2.13 -13.04 1.12
C SER A 22 -3.08 -14.15 1.55
N PRO A 23 -2.57 -15.31 2.04
CA PRO A 23 -3.42 -16.46 2.36
C PRO A 23 -4.37 -16.28 3.56
N ASP A 24 -4.22 -15.19 4.32
CA ASP A 24 -5.08 -14.76 5.41
C ASP A 24 -6.07 -13.65 4.98
N ASP A 25 -6.10 -13.33 3.68
CA ASP A 25 -6.89 -12.28 3.05
C ASP A 25 -6.54 -10.84 3.52
N SER A 26 -5.50 -10.62 4.33
CA SER A 26 -5.28 -9.32 4.99
C SER A 26 -4.42 -8.32 4.21
N ARG A 27 -3.55 -8.79 3.32
CA ARG A 27 -2.60 -7.98 2.56
C ARG A 27 -2.78 -8.15 1.07
N VAL A 28 -2.53 -7.07 0.34
CA VAL A 28 -2.55 -7.06 -1.13
C VAL A 28 -1.16 -6.73 -1.63
N ALA A 29 -0.57 -7.64 -2.38
CA ALA A 29 0.65 -7.42 -3.14
C ALA A 29 0.29 -6.83 -4.51
N ALA A 30 0.97 -5.75 -4.89
CA ALA A 30 0.81 -5.09 -6.19
C ALA A 30 2.17 -4.98 -6.89
N ALA A 31 2.34 -5.71 -7.99
CA ALA A 31 3.53 -5.62 -8.83
C ALA A 31 3.34 -4.54 -9.89
N ARG A 32 4.35 -3.71 -10.08
CA ARG A 32 4.39 -2.65 -11.08
C ARG A 32 5.29 -3.01 -12.25
N GLU A 33 5.03 -2.38 -13.38
CA GLU A 33 5.79 -2.60 -14.63
C GLU A 33 7.29 -2.24 -14.51
N ASP A 34 7.64 -1.36 -13.57
CA ASP A 34 9.03 -0.97 -13.29
C ASP A 34 9.80 -1.94 -12.39
N GLY A 35 9.24 -3.13 -12.17
CA GLY A 35 9.79 -4.19 -11.32
C GLY A 35 9.67 -3.93 -9.82
N SER A 36 8.95 -2.89 -9.38
CA SER A 36 8.65 -2.74 -7.95
C SER A 36 7.47 -3.59 -7.51
N LEU A 37 7.52 -4.01 -6.25
CA LEU A 37 6.43 -4.68 -5.55
C LEU A 37 6.01 -3.83 -4.35
N GLU A 38 4.72 -3.57 -4.22
CA GLU A 38 4.13 -2.86 -3.09
C GLU A 38 3.26 -3.80 -2.26
N ILE A 39 3.37 -3.76 -0.93
CA ILE A 39 2.51 -4.50 -0.01
C ILE A 39 1.57 -3.51 0.68
N TRP A 40 0.27 -3.70 0.46
CA TRP A 40 -0.81 -2.89 0.96
C TRP A 40 -1.60 -3.64 2.03
N LEU A 41 -1.98 -2.95 3.10
CA LEU A 41 -2.84 -3.50 4.15
C LEU A 41 -3.70 -2.41 4.78
N VAL A 42 -4.67 -2.80 5.60
CA VAL A 42 -5.40 -1.88 6.47
C VAL A 42 -4.97 -2.17 7.90
N SER A 43 -4.20 -1.27 8.51
CA SER A 43 -3.75 -1.44 9.89
C SER A 43 -4.93 -1.29 10.86
N PRO A 44 -4.87 -1.91 12.05
CA PRO A 44 -5.79 -1.58 13.12
C PRO A 44 -5.82 -0.07 13.38
N GLY A 45 -7.02 0.53 13.39
CA GLY A 45 -7.20 1.98 13.56
C GLY A 45 -6.76 2.84 12.37
N ALA A 46 -6.34 2.27 11.24
CA ALA A 46 -5.99 3.05 10.05
C ALA A 46 -7.22 3.74 9.44
N ILE A 47 -6.99 4.89 8.82
CA ILE A 47 -7.97 5.63 8.03
C ILE A 47 -8.05 5.06 6.61
N GLY A 48 -7.65 3.81 6.40
CA GLY A 48 -7.73 3.15 5.10
C GLY A 48 -6.52 2.29 4.80
N TRP A 49 -6.29 2.11 3.51
CA TRP A 49 -5.20 1.31 2.97
C TRP A 49 -3.87 2.04 3.10
N HIS A 50 -2.90 1.38 3.73
CA HIS A 50 -1.53 1.84 3.92
C HIS A 50 -0.57 1.01 3.06
N CYS A 51 0.37 1.68 2.39
CA CYS A 51 1.48 1.01 1.70
C CYS A 51 2.57 0.70 2.73
N GLN A 52 2.57 -0.53 3.24
CA GLN A 52 3.51 -0.97 4.26
C GLN A 52 4.94 -1.05 3.72
N LEU A 53 5.13 -1.74 2.59
CA LEU A 53 6.44 -2.05 2.04
C LEU A 53 6.49 -1.70 0.56
N THR A 54 7.64 -1.21 0.12
CA THR A 54 7.99 -1.08 -1.30
C THR A 54 9.32 -1.80 -1.52
N ILE A 55 9.29 -2.90 -2.26
CA ILE A 55 10.48 -3.68 -2.61
C ILE A 55 10.88 -3.32 -4.04
N HIS A 56 12.15 -2.98 -4.23
CA HIS A 56 12.68 -2.61 -5.54
C HIS A 56 13.34 -3.82 -6.21
N GLY A 57 12.58 -4.52 -7.04
CA GLY A 57 13.06 -5.64 -7.85
C GLY A 57 13.82 -5.23 -9.12
N ASP A 58 14.13 -6.21 -9.97
CA ASP A 58 14.86 -6.00 -11.22
C ASP A 58 14.03 -5.15 -12.20
N PRO A 59 14.51 -3.96 -12.61
CA PRO A 59 13.81 -3.10 -13.56
C PRO A 59 13.69 -3.70 -14.98
N ASN A 60 14.41 -4.77 -15.29
CA ASN A 60 14.30 -5.48 -16.57
C ASN A 60 13.32 -6.66 -16.49
N SER A 61 13.03 -7.16 -15.29
CA SER A 61 11.99 -8.14 -15.08
C SER A 61 10.63 -7.50 -15.39
N ARG A 62 9.79 -8.22 -16.14
CA ARG A 62 8.41 -7.83 -16.45
C ARG A 62 7.50 -8.87 -15.84
N VAL A 63 6.97 -8.57 -14.66
CA VAL A 63 6.06 -9.45 -13.93
C VAL A 63 4.76 -9.63 -14.72
N THR A 64 4.31 -10.88 -14.86
CA THR A 64 3.04 -11.25 -15.51
C THR A 64 1.98 -11.69 -14.51
N SER A 65 2.38 -12.39 -13.44
CA SER A 65 1.47 -12.88 -12.40
C SER A 65 2.14 -12.91 -11.04
N LEU A 66 1.34 -12.72 -9.99
CA LEU A 66 1.71 -12.89 -8.59
C LEU A 66 0.92 -14.06 -8.00
N VAL A 67 1.53 -14.79 -7.06
CA VAL A 67 0.83 -15.83 -6.30
C VAL A 67 1.38 -15.90 -4.87
N TRP A 68 0.47 -15.99 -3.90
CA TRP A 68 0.82 -16.32 -2.53
C TRP A 68 0.64 -17.82 -2.29
N CYS A 69 1.61 -18.41 -1.60
CA CYS A 69 1.58 -19.80 -1.18
C CYS A 69 1.65 -19.86 0.34
N ARG A 70 0.91 -20.78 0.95
CA ARG A 70 1.04 -21.00 2.40
C ARG A 70 2.38 -21.68 2.66
N SER A 71 3.08 -21.21 3.69
CA SER A 71 4.28 -21.87 4.18
C SER A 71 3.91 -22.86 5.28
N SER A 72 4.64 -23.97 5.36
CA SER A 72 4.58 -24.95 6.45
C SER A 72 5.22 -24.45 7.75
N GLY A 73 5.94 -23.31 7.71
CA GLY A 73 6.59 -22.69 8.86
C GLY A 73 5.70 -21.79 9.72
N PHE A 74 6.23 -21.32 10.86
CA PHE A 74 5.57 -20.39 11.79
C PHE A 74 5.23 -19.01 11.17
N ASP A 75 5.68 -18.73 9.95
CA ASP A 75 5.43 -17.46 9.28
C ASP A 75 4.03 -17.43 8.64
N SER A 76 3.07 -17.01 9.46
CA SER A 76 1.64 -16.94 9.15
C SER A 76 1.26 -16.11 7.90
N PHE A 77 2.19 -15.35 7.31
CA PHE A 77 1.93 -14.45 6.18
C PHE A 77 2.07 -15.10 4.80
N GLY A 78 2.69 -16.29 4.71
CA GLY A 78 2.89 -17.02 3.46
C GLY A 78 4.06 -16.50 2.60
N ARG A 79 4.42 -17.27 1.57
CA ARG A 79 5.51 -16.97 0.62
C ARG A 79 4.94 -16.34 -0.65
N LEU A 80 5.57 -15.27 -1.13
CA LEU A 80 5.14 -14.54 -2.32
C LEU A 80 6.06 -14.83 -3.51
N PHE A 81 5.47 -15.29 -4.60
CA PHE A 81 6.16 -15.54 -5.86
C PHE A 81 5.62 -14.66 -6.98
N SER A 82 6.51 -14.27 -7.89
CA SER A 82 6.17 -13.63 -9.16
C SER A 82 6.75 -14.42 -10.32
N CYS A 83 6.04 -14.49 -11.43
CA CYS A 83 6.60 -14.94 -12.70
C CYS A 83 6.75 -13.77 -13.67
N SER A 84 7.66 -13.94 -14.62
CA SER A 84 8.05 -12.89 -15.55
C SER A 84 7.92 -13.34 -17.01
N VAL A 85 7.91 -12.35 -17.92
CA VAL A 85 7.89 -12.61 -19.37
C VAL A 85 9.13 -13.37 -19.86
N ASP A 86 10.28 -13.22 -19.20
CA ASP A 86 11.50 -13.97 -19.55
C ASP A 86 11.51 -15.44 -19.07
N GLY A 87 10.43 -15.89 -18.40
CA GLY A 87 10.31 -17.22 -17.84
C GLY A 87 11.00 -17.41 -16.50
N SER A 88 11.48 -16.33 -15.87
CA SER A 88 11.96 -16.36 -14.49
C SER A 88 10.81 -16.41 -13.49
N VAL A 89 11.02 -17.16 -12.40
CA VAL A 89 10.17 -17.17 -11.22
C VAL A 89 11.00 -16.66 -10.06
N SER A 90 10.54 -15.58 -9.44
CA SER A 90 11.20 -14.93 -8.30
C SER A 90 10.37 -15.06 -7.03
N GLU A 91 11.06 -15.28 -5.92
CA GLU A 91 10.52 -15.16 -4.58
C GLU A 91 10.83 -13.76 -4.03
N TRP A 92 9.85 -13.18 -3.34
CA TRP A 92 9.98 -11.87 -2.71
C TRP A 92 10.13 -12.04 -1.20
N ASP A 93 11.31 -11.73 -0.70
CA ASP A 93 11.57 -11.72 0.73
C ASP A 93 11.10 -10.38 1.31
N LEU A 94 10.01 -10.43 2.08
CA LEU A 94 9.39 -9.26 2.69
C LEU A 94 10.16 -8.76 3.92
N PHE A 95 11.01 -9.62 4.49
CA PHE A 95 11.81 -9.29 5.65
C PHE A 95 13.11 -8.61 5.22
N GLU A 96 13.82 -9.18 4.24
CA GLU A 96 15.07 -8.62 3.69
C GLU A 96 14.83 -7.53 2.63
N LEU A 97 13.61 -7.39 2.12
CA LEU A 97 13.24 -6.46 1.06
C LEU A 97 14.03 -6.68 -0.24
N ILE A 98 14.15 -7.95 -0.64
CA ILE A 98 14.86 -8.36 -1.87
C ILE A 98 14.01 -9.27 -2.75
N GLN A 99 14.30 -9.26 -4.05
CA GLN A 99 13.79 -10.21 -5.03
C GLN A 99 14.87 -11.25 -5.29
N LYS A 100 14.55 -12.54 -5.13
CA LYS A 100 15.44 -13.66 -5.43
C LYS A 100 14.86 -14.51 -6.55
N THR A 101 15.54 -14.61 -7.68
CA THR A 101 15.16 -15.55 -8.75
C THR A 101 15.43 -16.98 -8.27
N VAL A 102 14.38 -17.81 -8.22
CA VAL A 102 14.45 -19.20 -7.74
C VAL A 102 14.51 -20.19 -8.90
N VAL A 103 13.77 -19.94 -9.99
CA VAL A 103 13.73 -20.81 -11.17
C VAL A 103 13.77 -19.95 -12.44
N SER A 104 14.38 -20.47 -13.51
CA SER A 104 14.25 -19.92 -14.86
C SER A 104 13.91 -21.04 -15.84
N ILE A 105 12.72 -20.94 -16.46
CA ILE A 105 12.19 -21.96 -17.39
C ILE A 105 12.63 -21.65 -18.83
N GLY A 106 13.01 -20.39 -19.13
CA GLY A 106 13.36 -19.95 -20.48
C GLY A 106 12.19 -19.82 -21.45
N VAL A 107 10.95 -19.90 -20.94
CA VAL A 107 9.70 -19.71 -21.68
C VAL A 107 8.82 -18.75 -20.88
N THR A 108 8.19 -17.80 -21.57
CA THR A 108 7.24 -16.85 -20.97
C THR A 108 6.18 -17.59 -20.15
N ILE A 109 5.99 -17.13 -18.90
CA ILE A 109 4.94 -17.61 -18.02
C ILE A 109 3.87 -16.53 -17.97
N TRP A 110 2.62 -16.86 -18.31
CA TRP A 110 1.53 -15.91 -18.39
C TRP A 110 0.75 -15.77 -17.08
N GLN A 111 0.46 -16.89 -16.41
CA GLN A 111 -0.28 -16.90 -15.15
C GLN A 111 0.19 -18.01 -14.23
N MET A 112 0.11 -17.77 -12.91
CA MET A 112 0.29 -18.78 -11.88
C MET A 112 -0.96 -18.94 -11.03
N ALA A 113 -1.21 -20.16 -10.54
CA ALA A 113 -2.26 -20.43 -9.57
C ALA A 113 -1.78 -21.42 -8.50
N SER A 114 -1.96 -21.08 -7.23
CA SER A 114 -1.69 -21.99 -6.11
C SER A 114 -2.89 -22.92 -5.89
N ALA A 115 -2.59 -24.18 -5.57
CA ALA A 115 -3.59 -25.17 -5.23
C ALA A 115 -4.21 -24.84 -3.86
N PRO A 116 -5.54 -24.92 -3.71
CA PRO A 116 -6.18 -24.75 -2.42
C PRO A 116 -5.79 -25.92 -1.49
N CYS A 117 -5.54 -25.61 -0.21
CA CYS A 117 -5.28 -26.64 0.80
C CYS A 117 -6.53 -27.49 1.03
N LYS A 118 -6.36 -28.81 1.11
CA LYS A 118 -7.42 -29.72 1.58
C LYS A 118 -7.56 -29.56 3.09
N ASN A 119 -8.40 -28.63 3.54
CA ASN A 119 -8.81 -28.67 4.94
C ASN A 119 -9.68 -29.92 5.14
N SER A 120 -9.13 -30.96 5.76
CA SER A 120 -9.89 -32.07 6.34
C SER A 120 -10.65 -31.62 7.59
N ARG A 121 -11.36 -30.49 7.52
CA ARG A 121 -12.36 -30.07 8.52
C ARG A 121 -13.50 -29.39 7.79
N SER A 122 -14.60 -30.12 7.66
CA SER A 122 -15.93 -29.56 7.55
C SER A 122 -16.10 -28.47 8.60
N HIS A 123 -16.64 -27.32 8.18
CA HIS A 123 -17.26 -26.36 9.08
C HIS A 123 -18.47 -27.03 9.75
N GLU A 124 -18.24 -27.83 10.79
CA GLU A 124 -19.23 -27.99 11.84
C GLU A 124 -19.04 -26.87 12.85
N MET A 125 -20.16 -26.24 13.18
CA MET A 125 -20.26 -25.15 14.13
C MET A 125 -19.47 -25.44 15.40
N ARG A 126 -18.43 -24.65 15.69
CA ARG A 126 -18.02 -24.42 17.09
C ARG A 126 -19.01 -23.46 17.73
N HIS A 127 -20.21 -23.98 17.98
CA HIS A 127 -21.14 -23.45 18.96
C HIS A 127 -21.63 -24.65 19.78
N SER A 128 -21.52 -24.53 21.09
CA SER A 128 -21.80 -25.55 22.11
C SER A 128 -20.71 -26.60 22.34
N GLN A 129 -19.78 -26.28 23.24
CA GLN A 129 -19.28 -27.19 24.27
C GLN A 129 -18.53 -26.34 25.32
N TYR A 130 -19.30 -25.53 26.05
CA TYR A 130 -18.85 -24.86 27.26
C TYR A 130 -20.02 -24.69 28.24
N ILE A 131 -20.86 -25.72 28.39
CA ILE A 131 -21.73 -25.89 29.56
C ILE A 131 -21.86 -27.39 29.83
N LYS A 132 -20.94 -27.94 30.61
CA LYS A 132 -21.17 -29.04 31.56
C LYS A 132 -19.84 -29.41 32.23
N ALA A 133 -19.63 -28.86 33.42
CA ALA A 133 -18.97 -29.50 34.57
C ALA A 133 -18.52 -28.40 35.56
N ILE A 134 -19.49 -27.71 36.15
CA ILE A 134 -19.31 -27.17 37.50
C ILE A 134 -20.41 -27.84 38.30
N ASN A 135 -20.01 -28.84 39.08
CA ASN A 135 -20.68 -29.50 40.22
C ASN A 135 -20.05 -30.90 40.31
N ASP A 136 -19.01 -31.08 41.11
CA ASP A 136 -19.19 -31.50 42.50
C ASP A 136 -17.83 -31.59 43.20
N SER A 137 -17.83 -31.10 44.44
CA SER A 137 -16.77 -31.23 45.43
C SER A 137 -17.01 -32.47 46.28
N SER A 138 -15.99 -33.31 46.46
CA SER A 138 -15.64 -33.95 47.75
C SER A 138 -14.54 -34.99 47.56
N ASP A 139 -13.43 -34.75 48.25
CA ASP A 139 -12.64 -35.64 49.10
C ASP A 139 -12.17 -37.05 48.64
N ASP A 140 -10.90 -37.26 49.02
CA ASP A 140 -10.23 -38.48 49.47
C ASP A 140 -9.46 -39.41 48.51
N ASP A 141 -8.18 -39.47 48.87
CA ASP A 141 -7.32 -40.62 49.08
C ASP A 141 -6.39 -41.18 47.97
N CYS A 142 -5.15 -41.28 48.43
CA CYS A 142 -3.97 -41.86 47.80
C CYS A 142 -4.11 -43.37 47.57
N SER A 143 -3.59 -43.87 46.44
CA SER A 143 -2.83 -45.12 46.45
C SER A 143 -1.96 -45.25 45.19
N ASP A 144 -0.70 -45.62 45.44
CA ASP A 144 0.28 -46.08 44.46
C ASP A 144 -0.24 -47.26 43.63
N SER A 145 0.03 -47.22 42.32
CA SER A 145 0.30 -48.44 41.55
C SER A 145 1.11 -48.12 40.31
N GLU A 146 2.35 -48.58 40.31
CA GLU A 146 3.19 -48.75 39.13
C GLU A 146 2.48 -49.67 38.14
N ASN A 147 2.32 -49.22 36.90
CA ASN A 147 2.14 -50.10 35.74
C ASN A 147 2.75 -49.41 34.52
N ASP A 148 3.81 -50.03 34.01
CA ASP A 148 4.35 -49.82 32.67
C ASP A 148 3.25 -50.08 31.63
N ASP A 149 2.90 -49.07 30.84
CA ASP A 149 2.26 -49.28 29.54
C ASP A 149 2.76 -48.21 28.55
N ASP A 150 3.46 -48.69 27.52
CA ASP A 150 4.01 -47.93 26.40
C ASP A 150 2.86 -47.31 25.58
N SER A 151 2.37 -46.15 26.02
CA SER A 151 1.51 -45.32 25.19
C SER A 151 2.37 -44.47 24.26
N VAL A 152 2.47 -44.92 23.01
CA VAL A 152 2.94 -44.13 21.87
C VAL A 152 2.17 -42.81 21.90
N VAL A 153 2.84 -41.72 22.29
CA VAL A 153 2.39 -40.36 22.00
C VAL A 153 2.38 -40.25 20.48
N THR A 154 1.24 -40.54 19.87
CA THR A 154 0.94 -40.08 18.52
C THR A 154 0.81 -38.57 18.64
N THR A 155 1.95 -37.89 18.48
CA THR A 155 1.98 -36.51 18.03
C THR A 155 1.23 -36.49 16.71
N ASP A 156 -0.07 -36.21 16.77
CA ASP A 156 -0.90 -35.92 15.60
C ASP A 156 -0.46 -34.54 15.07
N GLY A 157 0.77 -34.52 14.54
CA GLY A 157 1.31 -33.43 13.78
C GLY A 157 0.48 -33.36 12.51
N SER A 158 -0.40 -32.37 12.44
CA SER A 158 -1.06 -31.97 11.20
C SER A 158 0.03 -31.77 10.15
N VAL A 159 0.28 -32.78 9.32
CA VAL A 159 1.17 -32.71 8.17
C VAL A 159 0.54 -31.68 7.23
N ILE A 160 1.02 -30.45 7.27
CA ILE A 160 0.64 -29.42 6.32
C ILE A 160 1.19 -29.89 4.97
N GLU A 161 0.32 -30.38 4.08
CA GLU A 161 0.71 -30.74 2.71
C GLU A 161 1.36 -29.52 2.02
N ASP A 162 2.52 -29.72 1.39
CA ASP A 162 3.20 -28.69 0.62
C ASP A 162 2.29 -28.11 -0.48
N THR A 163 2.34 -26.79 -0.67
CA THR A 163 1.45 -26.11 -1.62
C THR A 163 1.92 -26.35 -3.05
N SER A 164 1.07 -26.89 -3.92
CA SER A 164 1.37 -26.99 -5.37
C SER A 164 1.01 -25.70 -6.11
N VAL A 165 1.83 -25.30 -7.08
CA VAL A 165 1.60 -24.14 -7.96
C VAL A 165 1.61 -24.60 -9.41
N ALA A 166 0.57 -24.21 -10.16
CA ALA A 166 0.48 -24.44 -11.59
C ALA A 166 0.85 -23.16 -12.35
N MET A 167 1.61 -23.30 -13.44
CA MET A 167 2.12 -22.21 -14.26
C MET A 167 1.69 -22.40 -15.71
N ALA A 168 0.99 -21.42 -16.27
CA ALA A 168 0.60 -21.37 -17.68
C ALA A 168 1.75 -20.80 -18.52
N CYS A 169 2.26 -21.59 -19.47
CA CYS A 169 3.41 -21.23 -20.28
C CYS A 169 3.04 -20.96 -21.75
N ASP A 170 3.82 -20.09 -22.38
CA ASP A 170 3.65 -19.68 -23.78
C ASP A 170 3.86 -20.82 -24.78
N ASP A 171 4.65 -21.83 -24.42
CA ASP A 171 4.86 -23.02 -25.24
C ASP A 171 3.64 -23.97 -25.29
N GLY A 172 2.54 -23.63 -24.61
CA GLY A 172 1.33 -24.44 -24.57
C GLY A 172 1.37 -25.53 -23.50
N CYS A 173 2.38 -25.52 -22.61
CA CYS A 173 2.43 -26.43 -21.47
C CYS A 173 1.86 -25.77 -20.21
N VAL A 174 1.38 -26.59 -19.28
CA VAL A 174 1.17 -26.18 -17.88
C VAL A 174 2.17 -26.95 -17.03
N ARG A 175 3.00 -26.23 -16.27
CA ARG A 175 4.02 -26.82 -15.39
C ARG A 175 3.56 -26.72 -13.93
N ILE A 176 3.74 -27.80 -13.18
CA ILE A 176 3.38 -27.89 -11.77
C ILE A 176 4.65 -27.96 -10.93
N TYR A 177 4.74 -27.09 -9.95
CA TYR A 177 5.80 -27.04 -8.95
C TYR A 177 5.21 -27.26 -7.56
N THR A 178 6.01 -27.79 -6.65
CA THR A 178 5.68 -27.90 -5.22
C THR A 178 6.50 -26.87 -4.45
N VAL A 179 5.84 -26.15 -3.55
CA VAL A 179 6.44 -25.17 -2.65
C VAL A 179 6.63 -25.83 -1.29
N SER A 180 7.87 -26.23 -1.00
CA SER A 180 8.31 -26.73 0.30
C SER A 180 9.21 -25.65 0.93
N ASP A 181 10.51 -25.92 1.18
CA ASP A 181 11.53 -24.89 1.44
C ASP A 181 12.00 -24.21 0.14
N GLU A 182 12.14 -24.99 -0.92
CA GLU A 182 12.45 -24.52 -2.27
C GLU A 182 11.29 -24.77 -3.23
N LEU A 183 11.37 -24.18 -4.42
CA LEU A 183 10.40 -24.39 -5.49
C LEU A 183 10.83 -25.60 -6.33
N VAL A 184 10.22 -26.76 -6.09
CA VAL A 184 10.62 -28.04 -6.70
C VAL A 184 9.74 -28.34 -7.91
N TYR A 185 10.35 -28.64 -9.06
CA TYR A 185 9.61 -29.09 -10.24
C TYR A 185 8.97 -30.46 -9.99
N ASN A 186 7.66 -30.56 -10.20
CA ASN A 186 6.92 -31.81 -10.06
C ASN A 186 6.72 -32.46 -11.44
N ARG A 187 5.97 -31.78 -12.33
CA ARG A 187 5.68 -32.31 -13.68
C ARG A 187 5.17 -31.26 -14.65
N SER A 188 5.09 -31.63 -15.93
CA SER A 188 4.43 -30.87 -16.99
C SER A 188 3.21 -31.63 -17.51
N LEU A 189 2.13 -30.88 -17.78
CA LEU A 189 0.97 -31.37 -18.52
C LEU A 189 1.29 -31.40 -20.03
N PRO A 190 0.58 -32.23 -20.82
CA PRO A 190 0.78 -32.33 -22.26
C PRO A 190 0.67 -30.98 -22.97
N ARG A 191 1.55 -30.76 -23.94
CA ARG A 191 1.62 -29.54 -24.76
C ARG A 191 0.39 -29.41 -25.66
N VAL A 192 -0.17 -28.20 -25.74
CA VAL A 192 -1.26 -27.86 -26.65
C VAL A 192 -0.79 -26.95 -27.79
N SER A 193 -1.61 -26.79 -28.83
CA SER A 193 -1.22 -26.05 -30.05
C SER A 193 -1.11 -24.54 -29.84
N GLY A 194 -1.97 -23.96 -28.99
CA GLY A 194 -1.93 -22.53 -28.65
C GLY A 194 -1.08 -22.23 -27.42
N ARG A 195 -0.86 -20.95 -27.14
CA ARG A 195 -0.24 -20.48 -25.89
C ARG A 195 -1.17 -20.78 -24.73
N THR A 196 -0.67 -21.21 -23.58
CA THR A 196 -1.50 -21.29 -22.38
C THR A 196 -1.42 -19.96 -21.66
N LEU A 197 -2.53 -19.23 -21.61
CA LEU A 197 -2.59 -17.85 -21.10
C LEU A 197 -3.08 -17.80 -19.65
N SER A 198 -3.96 -18.72 -19.27
CA SER A 198 -4.56 -18.75 -17.94
C SER A 198 -4.60 -20.15 -17.35
N VAL A 199 -4.54 -20.22 -16.02
CA VAL A 199 -4.62 -21.48 -15.27
C VAL A 199 -5.32 -21.26 -13.93
N THR A 200 -6.15 -22.22 -13.52
CA THR A 200 -6.79 -22.22 -12.20
C THR A 200 -7.01 -23.64 -11.69
N TRP A 201 -6.99 -23.82 -10.37
CA TRP A 201 -7.30 -25.09 -9.72
C TRP A 201 -8.78 -25.20 -9.43
N SER A 202 -9.33 -26.40 -9.44
CA SER A 202 -10.63 -26.65 -8.83
C SER A 202 -10.55 -26.42 -7.31
N PRO A 203 -11.67 -26.05 -6.64
CA PRO A 203 -11.67 -25.77 -5.20
C PRO A 203 -11.24 -26.96 -4.32
N ASP A 204 -11.32 -28.19 -4.85
CA ASP A 204 -10.89 -29.43 -4.22
C ASP A 204 -9.47 -29.88 -4.62
N ALA A 205 -8.76 -29.07 -5.42
CA ALA A 205 -7.44 -29.32 -5.99
C ALA A 205 -7.31 -30.61 -6.84
N ASN A 206 -8.44 -31.23 -7.23
CA ASN A 206 -8.43 -32.47 -8.01
C ASN A 206 -8.38 -32.27 -9.53
N LYS A 207 -8.61 -31.05 -10.01
CA LYS A 207 -8.58 -30.70 -11.43
C LYS A 207 -7.81 -29.39 -11.63
N ILE A 208 -7.14 -29.28 -12.78
CA ILE A 208 -6.58 -28.02 -13.27
C ILE A 208 -7.33 -27.63 -14.54
N TYR A 209 -7.73 -26.36 -14.64
CA TYR A 209 -8.28 -25.78 -15.85
C TYR A 209 -7.25 -24.86 -16.48
N SER A 210 -7.02 -24.99 -17.79
CA SER A 210 -6.11 -24.13 -18.54
C SER A 210 -6.81 -23.50 -19.73
N GLY A 211 -6.71 -22.18 -19.88
CA GLY A 211 -7.25 -21.42 -20.99
C GLY A 211 -6.15 -21.11 -22.00
N SER A 212 -6.38 -21.43 -23.27
CA SER A 212 -5.40 -21.25 -24.33
C SER A 212 -5.82 -20.21 -25.37
N SER A 213 -4.85 -19.73 -26.14
CA SER A 213 -5.09 -18.85 -27.30
C SER A 213 -5.73 -19.58 -28.48
N ASP A 214 -5.89 -20.90 -28.43
CA ASP A 214 -6.57 -21.69 -29.46
C ASP A 214 -8.10 -21.73 -29.29
N GLY A 215 -8.65 -20.97 -28.34
CA GLY A 215 -10.08 -20.91 -28.06
C GLY A 215 -10.62 -22.06 -27.21
N PHE A 216 -9.77 -22.95 -26.69
CA PHE A 216 -10.19 -24.06 -25.83
C PHE A 216 -9.79 -23.86 -24.37
N ILE A 217 -10.70 -24.21 -23.47
CA ILE A 217 -10.39 -24.49 -22.07
C ILE A 217 -10.20 -26.00 -21.93
N ARG A 218 -9.10 -26.43 -21.32
CA ARG A 218 -8.84 -27.85 -21.06
C ARG A 218 -8.89 -28.15 -19.57
N CYS A 219 -9.50 -29.27 -19.24
CA CYS A 219 -9.56 -29.81 -17.89
C CYS A 219 -8.57 -30.96 -17.77
N TRP A 220 -7.70 -30.90 -16.78
CA TRP A 220 -6.63 -31.86 -16.56
C TRP A 220 -6.75 -32.53 -15.21
N ASP A 221 -6.39 -33.81 -15.17
CA ASP A 221 -6.08 -34.49 -13.92
C ASP A 221 -4.60 -34.20 -13.54
N PRO A 222 -4.32 -33.48 -12.44
CA PRO A 222 -2.96 -33.17 -12.02
C PRO A 222 -2.14 -34.41 -11.62
N LYS A 223 -2.80 -35.48 -11.15
CA LYS A 223 -2.15 -36.72 -10.70
C LYS A 223 -1.81 -37.66 -11.84
N THR A 224 -2.61 -37.71 -12.91
CA THR A 224 -2.30 -38.54 -14.08
C THR A 224 -1.71 -37.76 -15.25
N ALA A 225 -1.75 -36.42 -15.22
CA ALA A 225 -1.44 -35.52 -16.34
C ALA A 225 -2.19 -35.86 -17.63
N ARG A 226 -3.46 -36.28 -17.50
CA ARG A 226 -4.32 -36.59 -18.65
C ARG A 226 -5.35 -35.47 -18.85
N GLU A 227 -5.65 -35.15 -20.11
CA GLU A 227 -6.80 -34.32 -20.49
C GLU A 227 -8.07 -35.12 -20.18
N ILE A 228 -8.93 -34.59 -19.31
CA ILE A 228 -10.21 -35.19 -18.96
C ILE A 228 -11.23 -34.84 -20.04
N TYR A 229 -11.33 -33.55 -20.36
CA TYR A 229 -12.18 -33.01 -21.42
C TYR A 229 -11.70 -31.62 -21.84
N ARG A 230 -12.26 -31.11 -22.95
CA ARG A 230 -12.07 -29.72 -23.41
C ARG A 230 -13.42 -29.02 -23.61
N ILE A 231 -13.40 -27.70 -23.48
CA ILE A 231 -14.54 -26.79 -23.70
C ILE A 231 -14.16 -25.83 -24.82
N THR A 232 -15.03 -25.67 -25.81
CA THR A 232 -14.86 -24.65 -26.87
C THR A 232 -15.52 -23.34 -26.44
N VAL A 233 -14.72 -22.29 -26.35
CA VAL A 233 -15.19 -20.93 -26.00
C VAL A 233 -15.71 -20.22 -27.26
N GLY A 234 -16.72 -19.37 -27.10
CA GLY A 234 -17.23 -18.53 -28.20
C GLY A 234 -18.46 -19.08 -28.93
N LEU A 235 -19.07 -20.17 -28.41
CA LEU A 235 -20.27 -20.81 -28.94
C LEU A 235 -21.58 -19.98 -28.80
N GLY A 236 -21.51 -18.65 -28.77
CA GLY A 236 -22.68 -17.78 -28.57
C GLY A 236 -22.48 -16.28 -28.84
N GLY A 237 -21.38 -15.86 -29.48
CA GLY A 237 -21.10 -14.46 -29.85
C GLY A 237 -21.09 -14.22 -31.37
N LEU A 238 -20.85 -12.97 -31.81
CA LEU A 238 -20.62 -12.60 -33.23
C LEU A 238 -19.30 -13.23 -33.75
N GLY A 239 -19.25 -14.56 -33.86
CA GLY A 239 -18.06 -15.30 -34.23
C GLY A 239 -17.91 -15.48 -35.74
N ASN A 240 -17.28 -14.50 -36.39
CA ASN A 240 -16.51 -14.70 -37.64
C ASN A 240 -15.27 -13.79 -37.56
N GLY A 241 -14.29 -14.18 -36.75
CA GLY A 241 -13.04 -13.46 -36.46
C GLY A 241 -11.99 -14.37 -35.78
N PRO A 242 -10.72 -13.93 -35.64
CA PRO A 242 -9.54 -14.76 -35.32
C PRO A 242 -9.61 -15.50 -33.97
N GLU A 243 -8.71 -16.48 -33.78
CA GLU A 243 -8.59 -17.35 -32.59
C GLU A 243 -8.81 -16.62 -31.26
N ILE A 244 -9.79 -17.08 -30.46
CA ILE A 244 -10.19 -16.46 -29.19
C ILE A 244 -9.13 -16.72 -28.11
N CYS A 245 -8.67 -15.66 -27.45
CA CYS A 245 -7.75 -15.77 -26.32
C CYS A 245 -8.50 -15.81 -24.98
N ILE A 246 -8.20 -16.81 -24.14
CA ILE A 246 -8.81 -16.96 -22.81
C ILE A 246 -7.86 -16.38 -21.76
N TRP A 247 -8.06 -15.11 -21.43
CA TRP A 247 -7.17 -14.33 -20.57
C TRP A 247 -7.26 -14.68 -19.08
N SER A 248 -8.43 -15.11 -18.59
CA SER A 248 -8.61 -15.41 -17.17
C SER A 248 -9.60 -16.55 -16.95
N LEU A 249 -9.31 -17.37 -15.93
CA LEU A 249 -10.15 -18.47 -15.47
C LEU A 249 -10.34 -18.40 -13.96
N LEU A 250 -11.54 -18.79 -13.51
CA LEU A 250 -11.88 -18.84 -12.09
C LEU A 250 -12.81 -20.03 -11.80
N ALA A 251 -12.39 -20.94 -10.94
CA ALA A 251 -13.23 -22.05 -10.47
C ALA A 251 -13.95 -21.70 -9.16
N LEU A 252 -15.25 -22.00 -9.09
CA LEU A 252 -16.10 -21.65 -7.95
C LEU A 252 -16.56 -22.88 -7.17
N ARG A 253 -16.82 -22.71 -5.86
CA ARG A 253 -17.26 -23.80 -4.96
C ARG A 253 -18.61 -24.41 -5.32
N ASN A 254 -19.44 -23.68 -6.07
CA ASN A 254 -20.74 -24.17 -6.54
C ASN A 254 -20.65 -25.11 -7.76
N GLY A 255 -19.43 -25.43 -8.24
CA GLY A 255 -19.22 -26.24 -9.44
C GLY A 255 -19.28 -25.44 -10.75
N SER A 256 -19.33 -24.11 -10.71
CA SER A 256 -19.18 -23.28 -11.91
C SER A 256 -17.71 -22.99 -12.21
N LEU A 257 -17.33 -23.09 -13.48
CA LEU A 257 -16.08 -22.52 -14.02
C LEU A 257 -16.42 -21.23 -14.75
N VAL A 258 -15.67 -20.16 -14.51
CA VAL A 258 -15.85 -18.87 -15.19
C VAL A 258 -14.66 -18.62 -16.11
N SER A 259 -14.92 -18.23 -17.34
CA SER A 259 -13.91 -17.83 -18.31
C SER A 259 -14.13 -16.41 -18.80
N ALA A 260 -13.03 -15.70 -19.03
CA ALA A 260 -12.98 -14.36 -19.55
C ALA A 260 -12.10 -14.34 -20.80
N ASP A 261 -12.60 -13.75 -21.88
CA ASP A 261 -11.98 -13.87 -23.20
C ASP A 261 -11.77 -12.53 -23.93
N SER A 262 -11.01 -12.58 -25.02
CA SER A 262 -10.71 -11.44 -25.89
C SER A 262 -11.91 -10.91 -26.68
N SER A 263 -13.06 -11.58 -26.66
CA SER A 263 -14.29 -11.08 -27.29
C SER A 263 -15.09 -10.13 -26.39
N GLY A 264 -14.63 -9.88 -25.16
CA GLY A 264 -15.38 -9.13 -24.15
C GLY A 264 -16.44 -9.97 -23.43
N SER A 265 -16.38 -11.30 -23.56
CA SER A 265 -17.38 -12.21 -22.99
C SER A 265 -16.89 -12.82 -21.68
N VAL A 266 -17.81 -12.88 -20.71
CA VAL A 266 -17.65 -13.64 -19.47
C VAL A 266 -18.63 -14.82 -19.50
N GLN A 267 -18.11 -16.04 -19.54
CA GLN A 267 -18.89 -17.26 -19.73
C GLN A 267 -18.81 -18.14 -18.48
N PHE A 268 -19.94 -18.71 -18.08
CA PHE A 268 -20.09 -19.59 -16.93
C PHE A 268 -20.39 -21.00 -17.43
N TRP A 269 -19.64 -21.98 -16.93
CA TRP A 269 -19.67 -23.36 -17.37
C TRP A 269 -19.93 -24.29 -16.19
N ASP A 270 -20.55 -25.44 -16.45
CA ASP A 270 -20.58 -26.55 -15.50
C ASP A 270 -19.19 -27.22 -15.49
N SER A 271 -18.53 -27.23 -14.33
CA SER A 271 -17.16 -27.77 -14.19
C SER A 271 -17.09 -29.29 -14.18
N GLN A 272 -18.23 -29.98 -14.01
CA GLN A 272 -18.31 -31.44 -14.10
C GLN A 272 -18.52 -31.88 -15.54
N MET A 273 -19.48 -31.25 -16.23
CA MET A 273 -19.90 -31.65 -17.58
C MET A 273 -19.19 -30.89 -18.70
N GLY A 274 -18.55 -29.75 -18.40
CA GLY A 274 -17.93 -28.87 -19.39
C GLY A 274 -18.93 -28.13 -20.29
N THR A 275 -20.19 -27.99 -19.86
CA THR A 275 -21.27 -27.39 -20.65
C THR A 275 -21.47 -25.92 -20.33
N LEU A 276 -21.86 -25.11 -21.32
CA LEU A 276 -22.14 -23.70 -21.13
C LEU A 276 -23.43 -23.52 -20.32
N LEU A 277 -23.34 -22.83 -19.19
CA LEU A 277 -24.51 -22.41 -18.40
C LEU A 277 -25.02 -21.07 -18.92
N GLN A 278 -24.14 -20.07 -19.02
CA GLN A 278 -24.50 -18.70 -19.40
C GLN A 278 -23.31 -17.97 -20.03
N ALA A 279 -23.60 -17.05 -20.95
CA ALA A 279 -22.61 -16.15 -21.54
C ALA A 279 -23.07 -14.69 -21.40
N HIS A 280 -22.18 -13.81 -20.95
CA HIS A 280 -22.42 -12.38 -20.78
C HIS A 280 -21.39 -11.57 -21.58
N SER A 281 -21.78 -11.05 -22.74
CA SER A 281 -20.95 -10.16 -23.57
C SER A 281 -21.23 -8.69 -23.23
N ARG A 282 -20.67 -8.23 -22.10
CA ARG A 282 -20.91 -6.88 -21.57
C ARG A 282 -19.72 -5.94 -21.68
N HIS A 283 -18.49 -6.47 -21.68
CA HIS A 283 -17.30 -5.65 -21.91
C HIS A 283 -17.20 -5.27 -23.38
N LYS A 284 -16.60 -4.10 -23.65
CA LYS A 284 -16.37 -3.59 -25.02
C LYS A 284 -14.97 -3.90 -25.56
N GLY A 285 -14.16 -4.60 -24.78
CA GLY A 285 -12.82 -5.06 -25.13
C GLY A 285 -12.46 -6.27 -24.27
N ASP A 286 -11.22 -6.72 -24.38
CA ASP A 286 -10.68 -7.89 -23.69
C ASP A 286 -10.96 -7.87 -22.19
N VAL A 287 -11.34 -9.03 -21.65
CA VAL A 287 -11.57 -9.19 -20.21
C VAL A 287 -10.34 -9.82 -19.58
N ASN A 288 -9.50 -8.99 -18.96
CA ASN A 288 -8.16 -9.35 -18.50
C ASN A 288 -8.13 -10.12 -17.18
N ALA A 289 -9.08 -9.85 -16.27
CA ALA A 289 -9.04 -10.41 -14.92
C ALA A 289 -10.43 -10.78 -14.38
N LEU A 290 -10.44 -11.86 -13.59
CA LEU A 290 -11.59 -12.32 -12.81
C LEU A 290 -11.24 -12.38 -11.33
N SER A 291 -12.20 -12.12 -10.47
CA SER A 291 -12.07 -12.35 -9.02
C SER A 291 -13.42 -12.69 -8.38
N THR A 292 -13.40 -13.29 -7.20
CA THR A 292 -14.61 -13.61 -6.43
C THR A 292 -14.38 -13.35 -4.95
N VAL A 293 -15.47 -13.10 -4.24
CA VAL A 293 -15.47 -13.00 -2.78
C VAL A 293 -15.30 -14.37 -2.13
N PRO A 294 -14.84 -14.44 -0.86
CA PRO A 294 -14.70 -15.71 -0.13
C PRO A 294 -15.97 -16.58 -0.07
N SER A 295 -17.16 -15.98 -0.19
CA SER A 295 -18.44 -16.69 -0.25
C SER A 295 -18.77 -17.32 -1.62
N HIS A 296 -18.01 -17.04 -2.67
CA HIS A 296 -18.21 -17.50 -4.06
C HIS A 296 -19.62 -17.23 -4.64
N ASN A 297 -20.33 -16.21 -4.12
CA ASN A 297 -21.66 -15.81 -4.61
C ASN A 297 -21.63 -14.57 -5.51
N ASN A 298 -20.52 -13.83 -5.51
CA ASN A 298 -20.29 -12.68 -6.39
C ASN A 298 -19.02 -12.92 -7.21
N VAL A 299 -19.10 -12.67 -8.52
CA VAL A 299 -17.97 -12.71 -9.44
C VAL A 299 -17.79 -11.33 -10.04
N PHE A 300 -16.54 -10.89 -10.11
CA PHE A 300 -16.14 -9.63 -10.72
C PHE A 300 -15.29 -9.88 -11.95
N SER A 301 -15.51 -9.09 -12.99
CA SER A 301 -14.68 -9.07 -14.18
C SER A 301 -14.15 -7.67 -14.46
N ALA A 302 -12.95 -7.60 -15.01
CA ALA A 302 -12.28 -6.36 -15.39
C ALA A 302 -11.72 -6.47 -16.80
N GLY A 303 -11.77 -5.38 -17.56
CA GLY A 303 -11.33 -5.39 -18.95
C GLY A 303 -10.61 -4.13 -19.42
N SER A 304 -10.15 -4.19 -20.67
CA SER A 304 -9.47 -3.10 -21.39
C SER A 304 -10.37 -1.90 -21.68
N ASP A 305 -11.68 -2.00 -21.41
CA ASP A 305 -12.61 -0.88 -21.51
C ASP A 305 -12.69 -0.01 -20.23
N GLY A 306 -11.82 -0.28 -19.26
CA GLY A 306 -11.74 0.42 -17.97
C GLY A 306 -12.87 0.08 -17.00
N GLN A 307 -13.71 -0.92 -17.33
CA GLN A 307 -14.86 -1.31 -16.52
C GLN A 307 -14.55 -2.46 -15.57
N VAL A 308 -15.20 -2.42 -14.40
CA VAL A 308 -15.32 -3.54 -13.47
C VAL A 308 -16.79 -3.91 -13.36
N ILE A 309 -17.16 -5.16 -13.64
CA ILE A 309 -18.55 -5.64 -13.69
C ILE A 309 -18.81 -6.64 -12.57
N LEU A 310 -20.00 -6.58 -11.95
CA LEU A 310 -20.46 -7.55 -10.94
C LEU A 310 -21.53 -8.50 -11.51
N TYR A 311 -21.32 -9.79 -11.27
CA TYR A 311 -22.30 -10.86 -11.46
C TYR A 311 -22.61 -11.52 -10.12
N LYS A 312 -23.90 -11.71 -9.82
CA LYS A 312 -24.36 -12.33 -8.58
C LYS A 312 -25.07 -13.65 -8.85
N LEU A 313 -24.81 -14.64 -8.01
CA LEU A 313 -25.50 -15.91 -8.02
C LEU A 313 -26.91 -15.76 -7.42
N SER A 314 -27.94 -15.88 -8.25
CA SER A 314 -29.33 -16.04 -7.84
C SER A 314 -29.66 -17.52 -7.70
N LYS A 315 -30.43 -17.84 -6.65
CA LYS A 315 -31.08 -19.15 -6.50
C LYS A 315 -32.56 -18.93 -6.78
N ASP A 316 -32.97 -19.23 -8.00
CA ASP A 316 -34.40 -19.16 -8.33
C ASP A 316 -35.04 -20.47 -7.84
N ALA A 317 -35.88 -20.36 -6.81
CA ALA A 317 -36.78 -21.43 -6.41
C ALA A 317 -37.96 -21.42 -7.38
N SER A 318 -37.86 -22.17 -8.47
CA SER A 318 -39.03 -22.40 -9.33
C SER A 318 -40.02 -23.28 -8.56
N GLY A 319 -41.12 -22.69 -8.11
CA GLY A 319 -42.24 -23.41 -7.49
C GLY A 319 -43.57 -22.99 -8.09
N SER A 320 -44.18 -23.85 -8.92
CA SER A 320 -45.36 -24.61 -8.52
C SER A 320 -45.93 -25.45 -9.67
N THR A 321 -45.82 -26.77 -9.54
CA THR A 321 -46.97 -27.66 -9.74
C THR A 321 -46.82 -28.79 -8.73
N LYS A 322 -47.91 -29.08 -8.02
CA LYS A 322 -47.96 -30.08 -6.96
C LYS A 322 -47.59 -31.44 -7.54
N GLU A 323 -46.37 -31.89 -7.32
CA GLU A 323 -46.01 -33.29 -7.22
C GLU A 323 -44.68 -33.41 -6.48
N LYS A 324 -44.61 -34.36 -5.54
CA LYS A 324 -43.45 -34.62 -4.68
C LYS A 324 -42.29 -35.17 -5.52
N SER A 325 -41.57 -34.28 -6.19
CA SER A 325 -40.27 -34.53 -6.81
C SER A 325 -39.38 -33.33 -6.51
N SER A 326 -38.12 -33.59 -6.16
CA SER A 326 -37.12 -32.65 -5.67
C SER A 326 -37.19 -31.26 -6.32
N VAL A 327 -37.34 -30.20 -5.52
CA VAL A 327 -37.25 -28.81 -5.99
C VAL A 327 -35.85 -28.59 -6.57
N ARG A 328 -35.75 -28.62 -7.90
CA ARG A 328 -34.48 -28.44 -8.61
C ARG A 328 -34.15 -26.95 -8.60
N THR A 329 -33.41 -26.51 -7.58
CA THR A 329 -32.93 -25.13 -7.48
C THR A 329 -31.98 -24.86 -8.64
N VAL A 330 -32.36 -23.99 -9.57
CA VAL A 330 -31.49 -23.60 -10.68
C VAL A 330 -30.66 -22.39 -10.23
N ASN A 331 -29.36 -22.59 -10.15
CA ASN A 331 -28.40 -21.52 -9.90
C ASN A 331 -28.23 -20.70 -11.18
N LYS A 332 -28.45 -19.39 -11.12
CA LYS A 332 -28.32 -18.48 -12.26
C LYS A 332 -27.44 -17.29 -11.90
N TRP A 333 -26.43 -17.00 -12.71
CA TRP A 333 -25.62 -15.79 -12.63
C TRP A 333 -26.31 -14.63 -13.32
N VAL A 334 -26.53 -13.55 -12.57
CA VAL A 334 -27.22 -12.36 -13.02
C VAL A 334 -26.24 -11.19 -13.03
N TYR A 335 -26.15 -10.49 -14.15
CA TYR A 335 -25.46 -9.20 -14.24
C TYR A 335 -26.16 -8.18 -13.34
N VAL A 336 -25.41 -7.53 -12.45
CA VAL A 336 -25.96 -6.54 -11.51
C VAL A 336 -25.67 -5.12 -11.98
N GLY A 337 -24.42 -4.83 -12.33
CA GLY A 337 -23.98 -3.49 -12.70
C GLY A 337 -22.48 -3.42 -12.93
N TYR A 338 -22.01 -2.26 -13.41
CA TYR A 338 -20.59 -1.99 -13.62
C TYR A 338 -20.18 -0.68 -12.94
N SER A 339 -18.89 -0.57 -12.66
CA SER A 339 -18.23 0.66 -12.27
C SER A 339 -17.07 0.94 -13.23
N ARG A 340 -16.83 2.21 -13.54
CA ARG A 340 -15.76 2.64 -14.45
C ARG A 340 -14.92 3.73 -13.80
N ALA A 341 -14.15 3.33 -12.79
CA ALA A 341 -13.23 4.23 -12.08
C ALA A 341 -11.93 4.46 -12.85
N HIS A 342 -11.45 3.43 -13.55
CA HIS A 342 -10.20 3.50 -14.30
C HIS A 342 -10.33 4.34 -15.57
N THR A 343 -9.22 4.97 -15.95
CA THR A 343 -9.10 5.72 -17.22
C THR A 343 -8.52 4.87 -18.34
N HIS A 344 -7.78 3.82 -18.00
CA HIS A 344 -7.15 2.87 -18.92
C HIS A 344 -7.58 1.44 -18.58
N ASP A 345 -6.98 0.49 -19.28
CA ASP A 345 -7.13 -0.95 -19.08
C ASP A 345 -6.98 -1.35 -17.61
N VAL A 346 -7.92 -2.16 -17.13
CA VAL A 346 -7.81 -2.81 -15.82
C VAL A 346 -7.16 -4.16 -16.05
N ARG A 347 -5.95 -4.35 -15.49
CA ARG A 347 -5.12 -5.55 -15.72
C ARG A 347 -5.34 -6.62 -14.67
N ALA A 348 -5.62 -6.24 -13.44
CA ALA A 348 -5.64 -7.17 -12.31
C ALA A 348 -6.80 -6.87 -11.35
N LEU A 349 -7.35 -7.94 -10.79
CA LEU A 349 -8.34 -7.92 -9.73
C LEU A 349 -7.92 -8.87 -8.62
N THR A 350 -8.17 -8.47 -7.37
CA THR A 350 -8.07 -9.37 -6.23
C THR A 350 -9.07 -8.97 -5.15
N VAL A 351 -9.41 -9.86 -4.23
CA VAL A 351 -10.28 -9.57 -3.09
C VAL A 351 -9.49 -9.81 -1.82
N ALA A 352 -9.55 -8.83 -0.92
CA ALA A 352 -8.95 -8.89 0.41
C ALA A 352 -10.01 -8.62 1.47
N VAL A 353 -9.82 -9.16 2.66
CA VAL A 353 -10.66 -8.96 3.84
C VAL A 353 -9.81 -8.25 4.91
N PRO A 354 -9.90 -6.92 5.01
CA PRO A 354 -9.21 -6.16 6.05
C PRO A 354 -9.49 -6.70 7.46
N ILE A 355 -8.44 -6.94 8.25
CA ILE A 355 -8.55 -7.50 9.60
C ILE A 355 -9.36 -6.56 10.51
N SER A 356 -10.42 -7.09 11.12
CA SER A 356 -11.05 -6.49 12.30
C SER A 356 -10.42 -7.10 13.55
N ARG A 357 -9.57 -6.36 14.27
CA ARG A 357 -9.34 -6.70 15.69
C ARG A 357 -10.41 -6.02 16.53
N GLU A 358 -11.45 -6.77 16.87
CA GLU A 358 -12.16 -6.58 18.14
C GLU A 358 -11.33 -7.32 19.21
N ASP A 359 -10.35 -6.65 19.79
CA ASP A 359 -9.84 -7.12 21.07
C ASP A 359 -10.95 -6.87 22.11
N THR A 360 -11.52 -7.94 22.65
CA THR A 360 -12.44 -7.90 23.80
C THR A 360 -11.73 -7.27 24.99
N PHE A 361 -11.88 -5.96 25.15
CA PHE A 361 -11.61 -5.28 26.41
C PHE A 361 -12.85 -5.41 27.31
N PRO A 362 -12.67 -5.63 28.63
CA PRO A 362 -13.80 -5.74 29.56
C PRO A 362 -14.58 -4.43 29.62
N ASP A 363 -15.90 -4.58 29.63
CA ASP A 363 -16.95 -3.57 29.68
C ASP A 363 -16.59 -2.31 30.52
N GLU A 364 -16.29 -1.19 29.85
CA GLU A 364 -16.59 0.14 30.39
C GLU A 364 -17.46 0.92 29.40
N LYS A 365 -18.69 1.18 29.84
CA LYS A 365 -19.76 1.86 29.11
C LYS A 365 -19.41 3.33 28.85
N VAL A 366 -18.62 3.61 27.82
CA VAL A 366 -18.51 4.96 27.24
C VAL A 366 -19.30 5.00 25.93
N LYS A 367 -20.43 5.72 25.93
CA LYS A 367 -21.23 5.98 24.73
C LYS A 367 -20.42 6.82 23.74
N ARG A 368 -19.71 6.19 22.81
CA ARG A 368 -19.13 6.86 21.63
C ARG A 368 -20.24 7.31 20.69
N ALA A 369 -20.28 8.60 20.40
CA ALA A 369 -21.16 9.20 19.39
C ALA A 369 -20.80 8.66 17.99
N ARG A 370 -21.81 8.45 17.14
CA ARG A 370 -21.68 7.93 15.77
C ARG A 370 -20.68 8.77 14.96
N VAL A 371 -19.48 8.24 14.80
CA VAL A 371 -18.41 8.76 13.94
C VAL A 371 -18.79 8.52 12.48
N SER A 372 -18.48 9.50 11.63
CA SER A 372 -18.47 9.39 10.18
C SER A 372 -17.82 8.06 9.74
N LYS A 373 -18.59 7.23 9.00
CA LYS A 373 -18.28 5.87 8.50
C LYS A 373 -16.79 5.47 8.61
N SER A 374 -16.44 4.83 9.72
CA SER A 374 -15.21 4.04 9.85
C SER A 374 -15.19 2.96 8.77
N TYR A 375 -14.03 2.75 8.14
CA TYR A 375 -13.82 1.74 7.10
C TYR A 375 -14.40 0.38 7.51
N HIS A 376 -14.99 -0.31 6.53
CA HIS A 376 -15.68 -1.58 6.68
C HIS A 376 -14.70 -2.72 7.07
N THR A 377 -14.23 -2.73 8.31
CA THR A 377 -13.41 -3.81 8.86
C THR A 377 -14.18 -5.13 8.78
N GLY A 378 -13.53 -6.20 8.29
CA GLY A 378 -14.16 -7.50 8.08
C GLY A 378 -15.08 -7.64 6.85
N VAL A 379 -15.28 -6.59 6.04
CA VAL A 379 -16.03 -6.70 4.78
C VAL A 379 -15.06 -7.00 3.63
N PRO A 380 -15.36 -7.96 2.74
CA PRO A 380 -14.53 -8.22 1.57
C PRO A 380 -14.48 -6.99 0.66
N MET A 381 -13.25 -6.54 0.39
CA MET A 381 -12.93 -5.43 -0.47
C MET A 381 -12.34 -5.96 -1.78
N LEU A 382 -13.00 -5.65 -2.90
CA LEU A 382 -12.43 -5.88 -4.22
C LEU A 382 -11.40 -4.77 -4.51
N ILE A 383 -10.21 -5.15 -4.95
CA ILE A 383 -9.17 -4.22 -5.39
C ILE A 383 -8.96 -4.37 -6.89
N SER A 384 -8.96 -3.25 -7.61
CA SER A 384 -8.66 -3.20 -9.05
C SER A 384 -7.48 -2.30 -9.34
N ALA A 385 -6.67 -2.69 -10.34
CA ALA A 385 -5.51 -1.95 -10.78
C ALA A 385 -5.22 -2.16 -12.27
N GLY A 386 -4.49 -1.22 -12.89
CA GLY A 386 -4.10 -1.35 -14.28
C GLY A 386 -3.16 -0.25 -14.79
N ASP A 387 -3.32 0.08 -16.07
CA ASP A 387 -2.39 0.95 -16.81
C ASP A 387 -2.48 2.43 -16.44
N ASP A 388 -3.57 2.83 -15.76
CA ASP A 388 -3.69 4.15 -15.16
C ASP A 388 -2.91 4.30 -13.84
N THR A 389 -2.15 3.27 -13.43
CA THR A 389 -1.25 3.23 -12.26
C THR A 389 -1.96 3.26 -10.90
N LYS A 390 -3.30 3.39 -10.90
CA LYS A 390 -4.15 3.59 -9.72
C LYS A 390 -4.59 2.28 -9.11
N LEU A 391 -4.90 2.35 -7.82
CA LEU A 391 -5.51 1.28 -7.04
C LEU A 391 -6.85 1.77 -6.52
N PHE A 392 -7.92 1.04 -6.85
CA PHE A 392 -9.27 1.33 -6.39
C PHE A 392 -9.80 0.20 -5.52
N ALA A 393 -10.46 0.54 -4.42
CA ALA A 393 -11.12 -0.40 -3.51
C ALA A 393 -12.65 -0.27 -3.60
N TYR A 394 -13.35 -1.38 -3.75
CA TYR A 394 -14.81 -1.47 -3.80
C TYR A 394 -15.29 -2.34 -2.64
N ALA A 395 -16.32 -1.90 -1.91
CA ALA A 395 -17.02 -2.78 -1.00
C ALA A 395 -17.74 -3.86 -1.82
N ALA A 396 -17.31 -5.13 -1.71
CA ALA A 396 -17.82 -6.18 -2.60
C ALA A 396 -19.31 -6.48 -2.38
N THR A 397 -19.85 -6.15 -1.19
CA THR A 397 -21.27 -6.26 -0.83
C THR A 397 -22.11 -5.09 -1.35
N GLU A 398 -21.53 -3.89 -1.41
CA GLU A 398 -22.19 -2.62 -1.75
C GLU A 398 -21.65 -2.02 -3.07
N PHE A 399 -21.18 -2.89 -3.97
CA PHE A 399 -20.42 -2.53 -5.18
C PHE A 399 -21.08 -1.46 -6.06
N THR A 400 -22.41 -1.50 -6.20
CA THR A 400 -23.17 -0.56 -7.04
C THR A 400 -23.67 0.67 -6.28
N GLN A 401 -23.54 0.71 -4.95
CA GLN A 401 -24.09 1.78 -4.12
C GLN A 401 -23.12 2.95 -3.95
N PHE A 402 -21.82 2.66 -3.87
CA PHE A 402 -20.79 3.65 -3.60
C PHE A 402 -19.74 3.70 -4.71
N TYR A 403 -19.24 4.89 -5.00
CA TYR A 403 -18.08 5.05 -5.86
C TYR A 403 -16.85 4.42 -5.18
N PRO A 404 -15.98 3.70 -5.92
CA PRO A 404 -14.80 3.09 -5.33
C PRO A 404 -13.86 4.10 -4.71
N HIS A 405 -13.18 3.67 -3.66
CA HIS A 405 -12.20 4.48 -2.95
C HIS A 405 -10.84 4.43 -3.68
N ASP A 406 -10.29 5.60 -4.03
CA ASP A 406 -8.90 5.72 -4.52
C ASP A 406 -7.94 5.49 -3.33
N ILE A 407 -7.31 4.31 -3.31
CA ILE A 407 -6.39 3.88 -2.24
C ILE A 407 -5.19 4.81 -2.16
N CYS A 408 -4.63 5.19 -3.31
CA CYS A 408 -3.40 5.98 -3.39
C CYS A 408 -3.57 7.12 -4.40
N PRO A 409 -3.96 8.32 -3.93
CA PRO A 409 -4.08 9.51 -4.77
C PRO A 409 -2.79 9.87 -5.52
N VAL A 410 -1.62 9.52 -4.97
CA VAL A 410 -0.30 9.79 -5.55
C VAL A 410 0.54 8.49 -5.52
N PRO A 411 0.35 7.56 -6.47
CA PRO A 411 1.13 6.32 -6.56
C PRO A 411 2.63 6.60 -6.73
N GLN A 412 3.51 5.80 -6.13
CA GLN A 412 4.98 5.99 -6.24
C GLN A 412 5.42 7.46 -6.05
N LYS A 413 4.92 8.12 -4.99
CA LYS A 413 5.24 9.52 -4.69
C LYS A 413 6.77 9.72 -4.68
N PRO A 414 7.32 10.63 -5.51
CA PRO A 414 8.76 10.80 -5.62
C PRO A 414 9.33 11.40 -4.33
N PRO A 415 10.43 10.86 -3.77
CA PRO A 415 11.12 11.47 -2.65
C PRO A 415 11.61 12.86 -3.01
N MET A 416 11.31 13.83 -2.14
CA MET A 416 11.73 15.23 -2.30
C MET A 416 12.36 15.74 -1.00
N GLN A 417 13.48 16.45 -1.12
CA GLN A 417 14.13 17.11 0.01
C GLN A 417 14.46 18.56 -0.37
N LEU A 418 13.94 19.49 0.42
CA LEU A 418 14.20 20.93 0.28
C LEU A 418 15.28 21.35 1.27
N VAL A 419 16.35 21.96 0.77
CA VAL A 419 17.44 22.53 1.56
C VAL A 419 17.45 24.04 1.40
N LEU A 420 17.44 24.75 2.51
CA LEU A 420 17.39 26.22 2.56
C LEU A 420 18.76 26.79 2.90
N ASN A 421 18.97 28.08 2.55
CA ASN A 421 20.16 28.85 2.93
C ASN A 421 21.49 28.15 2.60
N THR A 422 21.58 27.55 1.41
CA THR A 422 22.78 26.81 0.99
C THR A 422 23.99 27.74 0.86
N VAL A 423 25.19 27.15 0.84
CA VAL A 423 26.47 27.88 0.65
C VAL A 423 26.51 28.63 -0.69
N PHE A 424 25.65 28.25 -1.65
CA PHE A 424 25.53 28.90 -2.95
C PHE A 424 24.64 30.14 -2.88
N ASN A 425 25.15 31.22 -2.27
CA ASN A 425 24.48 32.52 -2.18
C ASN A 425 23.09 32.44 -1.53
N GLN A 426 22.95 31.61 -0.48
CA GLN A 426 21.71 31.40 0.26
C GLN A 426 20.55 30.88 -0.59
N SER A 427 20.86 30.27 -1.74
CA SER A 427 19.85 29.68 -2.63
C SER A 427 19.13 28.52 -1.95
N SER A 428 17.85 28.34 -2.27
CA SER A 428 17.09 27.15 -1.88
C SER A 428 17.25 26.07 -2.97
N LEU A 429 17.68 24.88 -2.58
CA LEU A 429 17.85 23.73 -3.48
C LEU A 429 16.81 22.66 -3.17
N LEU A 430 16.24 22.07 -4.21
CA LEU A 430 15.27 20.98 -4.11
C LEU A 430 15.83 19.76 -4.82
N LEU A 431 16.06 18.68 -4.06
CA LEU A 431 16.38 17.36 -4.59
C LEU A 431 15.10 16.61 -4.88
N ILE A 432 14.95 16.08 -6.09
CA ILE A 432 13.84 15.20 -6.49
C ILE A 432 14.41 13.90 -7.04
N GLN A 433 14.02 12.79 -6.45
CA GLN A 433 14.37 11.44 -6.89
C GLN A 433 13.32 10.90 -7.86
N ALA A 434 13.79 10.41 -9.00
CA ALA A 434 13.04 9.51 -9.86
C ALA A 434 13.65 8.11 -9.82
N SER A 435 13.04 7.16 -10.52
CA SER A 435 13.49 5.76 -10.52
C SER A 435 14.93 5.58 -11.03
N LYS A 436 15.37 6.36 -12.02
CA LYS A 436 16.69 6.18 -12.69
C LYS A 436 17.57 7.44 -12.71
N TRP A 437 17.06 8.57 -12.22
CA TRP A 437 17.79 9.83 -12.17
C TRP A 437 17.46 10.64 -10.92
N LEU A 438 18.36 11.55 -10.59
CA LEU A 438 18.20 12.56 -9.56
C LEU A 438 18.28 13.93 -10.20
N ASN A 439 17.34 14.79 -9.85
CA ASN A 439 17.33 16.16 -10.30
C ASN A 439 17.52 17.08 -9.09
N VAL A 440 18.46 18.01 -9.20
CA VAL A 440 18.64 19.11 -8.25
C VAL A 440 18.13 20.37 -8.92
N PHE A 441 17.21 21.07 -8.27
CA PHE A 441 16.61 22.31 -8.75
C PHE A 441 16.96 23.48 -7.83
N CYS A 442 17.12 24.67 -8.39
CA CYS A 442 17.12 25.92 -7.64
C CYS A 442 15.68 26.45 -7.58
N VAL A 443 15.18 26.71 -6.37
CA VAL A 443 13.82 27.22 -6.16
C VAL A 443 13.86 28.74 -6.02
N ARG A 444 13.06 29.44 -6.83
CA ARG A 444 12.87 30.89 -6.74
C ARG A 444 11.39 31.23 -6.58
N ALA A 445 11.08 31.99 -5.54
CA ALA A 445 9.74 32.52 -5.31
C ALA A 445 9.52 33.79 -6.13
N LYS A 446 8.44 33.86 -6.92
CA LYS A 446 8.01 35.10 -7.59
C LYS A 446 6.77 35.62 -6.87
N SER A 447 6.88 36.77 -6.21
CA SER A 447 5.69 37.46 -5.69
C SER A 447 4.97 38.12 -6.85
N SER A 448 3.68 37.85 -7.03
CA SER A 448 2.83 38.69 -7.88
C SER A 448 2.80 40.09 -7.29
N GLY A 449 3.12 41.10 -8.09
CA GLY A 449 3.19 42.49 -7.67
C GLY A 449 1.81 43.14 -7.62
N HIS A 450 1.30 43.41 -6.42
CA HIS A 450 0.63 44.64 -5.98
C HIS A 450 0.15 44.44 -4.54
N PRO A 451 0.63 45.24 -3.56
CA PRO A 451 0.13 45.16 -2.19
C PRO A 451 -1.13 46.01 -2.07
N ASP A 452 -2.28 45.48 -2.49
CA ASP A 452 -3.55 46.11 -2.15
C ASP A 452 -3.93 45.81 -0.69
N VAL A 453 -4.18 46.89 0.04
CA VAL A 453 -4.51 46.93 1.46
C VAL A 453 -5.93 46.38 1.67
N SER A 454 -6.09 45.06 1.67
CA SER A 454 -7.19 44.35 2.34
C SER A 454 -7.00 42.82 2.30
N SER A 455 -6.35 42.30 3.35
CA SER A 455 -6.51 40.97 3.96
C SER A 455 -7.02 39.80 3.11
N GLY A 456 -6.08 39.02 2.57
CA GLY A 456 -6.20 37.61 2.20
C GLY A 456 -4.80 37.00 2.04
N PRO A 457 -4.56 35.69 2.31
CA PRO A 457 -3.24 35.09 2.11
C PRO A 457 -2.87 35.14 0.62
N SER A 458 -1.83 35.89 0.26
CA SER A 458 -1.35 36.01 -1.11
C SER A 458 -0.86 34.64 -1.61
N VAL A 459 -1.40 34.20 -2.74
CA VAL A 459 -0.99 32.98 -3.43
C VAL A 459 0.04 33.38 -4.49
N GLY A 460 1.25 32.85 -4.40
CA GLY A 460 2.34 33.09 -5.35
C GLY A 460 2.68 31.85 -6.18
N THR A 461 3.55 32.02 -7.17
CA THR A 461 4.09 30.91 -7.97
C THR A 461 5.58 30.77 -7.73
N ALA A 462 6.06 29.54 -7.52
CA ALA A 462 7.49 29.24 -7.45
C ALA A 462 7.98 28.68 -8.80
N THR A 463 9.16 29.12 -9.23
CA THR A 463 9.86 28.56 -10.39
C THR A 463 11.02 27.69 -9.93
N THR A 464 11.20 26.54 -10.57
CA THR A 464 12.29 25.61 -10.32
C THR A 464 13.21 25.54 -11.53
N ASP A 465 14.44 26.01 -11.40
CA ASP A 465 15.44 25.96 -12.46
C ASP A 465 16.31 24.71 -12.27
N LEU A 466 16.41 23.84 -13.28
CA LEU A 466 17.22 22.63 -13.18
C LEU A 466 18.71 23.01 -13.08
N VAL A 467 19.35 22.59 -11.98
CA VAL A 467 20.77 22.80 -11.72
C VAL A 467 21.58 21.65 -12.31
N VAL A 468 21.20 20.43 -11.93
CA VAL A 468 21.94 19.21 -12.26
C VAL A 468 20.95 18.05 -12.41
N ARG A 469 21.19 17.21 -13.41
CA ARG A 469 20.54 15.90 -13.59
C ARG A 469 21.59 14.81 -13.56
N VAL A 470 21.49 13.88 -12.60
CA VAL A 470 22.38 12.73 -12.47
C VAL A 470 21.63 11.48 -12.87
N LYS A 471 22.15 10.74 -13.85
CA LYS A 471 21.62 9.43 -14.22
C LYS A 471 22.37 8.33 -13.48
N SER A 472 21.63 7.36 -12.97
CA SER A 472 22.21 6.17 -12.34
C SER A 472 23.04 5.35 -13.34
N LYS A 473 24.09 4.68 -12.86
CA LYS A 473 24.98 3.88 -13.70
C LYS A 473 24.19 2.69 -14.28
N SER A 474 24.40 2.39 -15.56
CA SER A 474 23.69 1.32 -16.27
C SER A 474 22.16 1.42 -16.20
N SER A 475 21.62 2.61 -15.88
CA SER A 475 20.18 2.85 -15.66
C SER A 475 19.57 2.01 -14.53
N GLN A 476 20.36 1.67 -13.51
CA GLN A 476 19.91 0.98 -12.30
C GLN A 476 18.92 1.83 -11.50
N LYS A 477 18.02 1.16 -10.78
CA LYS A 477 17.00 1.82 -9.97
C LYS A 477 17.62 2.46 -8.73
N ILE A 478 17.24 3.69 -8.46
CA ILE A 478 17.63 4.44 -7.26
C ILE A 478 16.62 4.12 -6.16
N ILE A 479 17.12 3.61 -5.03
CA ILE A 479 16.32 3.22 -3.87
C ILE A 479 16.06 4.43 -2.97
N CYS A 480 17.14 5.09 -2.54
CA CYS A 480 17.06 6.25 -1.67
C CYS A 480 18.06 7.34 -2.08
N SER A 481 17.81 8.56 -1.64
CA SER A 481 18.69 9.71 -1.85
C SER A 481 18.58 10.72 -0.70
N SER A 482 19.63 11.52 -0.52
CA SER A 482 19.68 12.57 0.50
C SER A 482 20.58 13.71 0.05
N MET A 483 20.31 14.92 0.54
CA MET A 483 21.11 16.13 0.35
C MET A 483 21.57 16.68 1.71
N SER A 484 22.79 17.20 1.75
CA SER A 484 23.35 17.85 2.94
C SER A 484 22.71 19.22 3.18
N ASN A 485 22.65 19.64 4.43
CA ASN A 485 22.08 20.96 4.79
C ASN A 485 22.86 22.13 4.20
N SER A 486 24.16 21.95 3.92
CA SER A 486 24.97 22.93 3.19
C SER A 486 24.62 23.07 1.71
N GLY A 487 23.93 22.08 1.13
CA GLY A 487 23.64 21.94 -0.30
C GLY A 487 24.84 21.48 -1.15
N VAL A 488 26.03 21.36 -0.56
CA VAL A 488 27.27 21.01 -1.26
C VAL A 488 27.31 19.53 -1.62
N TYR A 489 26.77 18.66 -0.78
CA TYR A 489 26.82 17.21 -0.99
C TYR A 489 25.42 16.64 -1.19
N PHE A 490 25.33 15.64 -2.05
CA PHE A 490 24.15 14.81 -2.14
C PHE A 490 24.56 13.38 -2.46
N SER A 491 23.81 12.42 -1.95
CA SER A 491 24.09 11.00 -2.07
C SER A 491 22.86 10.27 -2.58
N TYR A 492 23.10 9.13 -3.23
CA TYR A 492 22.06 8.17 -3.56
C TYR A 492 22.57 6.74 -3.45
N SER A 493 21.67 5.79 -3.22
CA SER A 493 21.95 4.37 -3.38
C SER A 493 21.16 3.80 -4.55
N ASP A 494 21.86 3.10 -5.43
CA ASP A 494 21.24 2.16 -6.36
C ASP A 494 21.09 0.78 -5.68
N GLN A 495 20.69 -0.26 -6.43
CA GLN A 495 20.56 -1.65 -5.94
C GLN A 495 21.90 -2.35 -5.66
N ILE A 496 23.04 -1.71 -5.95
CA ILE A 496 24.37 -2.30 -5.77
C ILE A 496 25.14 -1.60 -4.66
N LYS A 497 25.17 -0.25 -4.66
CA LYS A 497 25.95 0.53 -3.71
C LYS A 497 25.52 1.99 -3.56
N PRO A 498 25.90 2.64 -2.45
CA PRO A 498 25.80 4.07 -2.30
C PRO A 498 26.85 4.83 -3.13
N SER A 499 26.49 6.04 -3.57
CA SER A 499 27.35 7.00 -4.26
C SER A 499 27.21 8.38 -3.62
N LEU A 500 28.34 9.05 -3.41
CA LEU A 500 28.42 10.43 -2.89
C LEU A 500 28.87 11.39 -4.00
N LEU A 501 28.18 12.51 -4.13
CA LEU A 501 28.42 13.53 -5.14
C LEU A 501 28.58 14.89 -4.46
N LYS A 502 29.57 15.65 -4.93
CA LYS A 502 29.80 17.04 -4.54
C LYS A 502 29.35 17.95 -5.67
N LEU A 503 28.50 18.92 -5.33
CA LEU A 503 28.05 19.99 -6.20
C LEU A 503 29.01 21.17 -6.07
N ASN A 504 29.47 21.70 -7.20
CA ASN A 504 30.30 22.90 -7.25
C ASN A 504 29.62 23.94 -8.15
N ASN A 505 29.75 25.22 -7.78
CA ASN A 505 29.30 26.35 -8.57
C ASN A 505 30.49 27.24 -8.89
N THR A 506 30.80 27.43 -10.18
CA THR A 506 31.86 28.35 -10.60
C THR A 506 31.24 29.68 -10.99
N GLU A 507 31.39 30.70 -10.15
CA GLU A 507 30.72 32.00 -10.29
C GLU A 507 31.13 32.79 -11.55
N ALA A 508 32.16 32.34 -12.29
CA ALA A 508 32.69 33.02 -13.47
C ALA A 508 31.82 32.90 -14.75
N ARG A 509 30.86 31.96 -14.80
CA ARG A 509 29.88 31.85 -15.90
C ARG A 509 28.52 31.55 -15.30
N LYS A 510 27.49 32.31 -15.71
CA LYS A 510 26.07 32.19 -15.28
C LYS A 510 25.41 30.80 -15.43
N SER A 511 26.15 29.73 -15.75
CA SER A 511 25.61 28.39 -16.04
C SER A 511 26.57 27.20 -15.79
N ALA A 512 27.67 27.33 -15.04
CA ALA A 512 28.63 26.22 -14.90
C ALA A 512 28.58 25.53 -13.52
N TRP A 513 27.47 24.83 -13.25
CA TRP A 513 27.40 23.84 -12.16
C TRP A 513 28.15 22.58 -12.56
N THR A 514 29.02 22.08 -11.70
CA THR A 514 29.78 20.84 -11.95
C THR A 514 29.61 19.85 -10.80
N ILE A 515 29.81 18.58 -11.11
CA ILE A 515 29.62 17.47 -10.17
C ILE A 515 30.92 16.70 -10.07
N GLU A 516 31.35 16.45 -8.84
CA GLU A 516 32.51 15.63 -8.55
C GLU A 516 32.06 14.37 -7.79
N LYS A 517 32.40 13.19 -8.30
CA LYS A 517 32.08 11.92 -7.62
C LYS A 517 33.12 11.59 -6.57
N ARG A 518 32.69 11.40 -5.33
CA ARG A 518 33.54 11.00 -4.20
C ARG A 518 33.39 9.50 -3.98
N LYS A 519 34.51 8.78 -3.86
CA LYS A 519 34.52 7.32 -3.70
C LYS A 519 34.30 6.96 -2.24
N LEU A 520 33.11 6.45 -1.93
CA LEU A 520 32.79 5.89 -0.62
C LEU A 520 33.54 4.56 -0.38
N PRO A 521 33.70 4.15 0.89
CA PRO A 521 34.18 2.81 1.22
C PRO A 521 33.26 1.72 0.67
N SER A 522 33.73 0.47 0.68
CA SER A 522 32.91 -0.67 0.25
C SER A 522 31.77 -0.87 1.25
N LEU A 523 30.55 -0.49 0.86
CA LEU A 523 29.35 -0.54 1.67
C LEU A 523 28.23 -1.23 0.89
N PRO A 524 27.32 -1.95 1.57
CA PRO A 524 26.12 -2.49 0.94
C PRO A 524 25.23 -1.35 0.43
N PHE A 525 24.37 -1.64 -0.54
CA PHE A 525 23.33 -0.70 -0.92
C PHE A 525 22.42 -0.37 0.25
N ALA A 526 21.79 0.80 0.17
CA ALA A 526 21.05 1.38 1.28
C ALA A 526 19.57 1.55 0.98
N HIS A 527 18.75 1.26 2.00
CA HIS A 527 17.30 1.53 1.98
C HIS A 527 16.98 2.94 2.44
N SER A 528 17.84 3.56 3.25
CA SER A 528 17.68 4.93 3.74
C SER A 528 19.02 5.62 3.94
N MET A 529 19.06 6.93 3.78
CA MET A 529 20.25 7.74 4.02
C MET A 529 19.90 9.12 4.54
N CYS A 530 20.76 9.70 5.37
CA CYS A 530 20.62 11.08 5.84
C CYS A 530 21.99 11.69 6.18
N PHE A 531 22.10 13.00 6.06
CA PHE A 531 23.25 13.76 6.55
C PHE A 531 23.00 14.25 7.99
N THR A 532 24.07 14.45 8.74
CA THR A 532 24.03 15.24 9.97
C THR A 532 23.74 16.71 9.65
N SER A 533 23.19 17.44 10.62
CA SER A 533 22.79 18.84 10.44
C SER A 533 23.95 19.77 10.05
N ASP A 534 25.16 19.46 10.52
CA ASP A 534 26.42 20.13 10.17
C ASP A 534 27.00 19.70 8.81
N SER A 535 26.37 18.75 8.11
CA SER A 535 26.82 18.16 6.85
C SER A 535 28.16 17.40 6.89
N SER A 536 28.70 17.10 8.08
CA SER A 536 30.02 16.46 8.22
C SER A 536 29.98 14.93 8.08
N ARG A 537 28.86 14.30 8.44
CA ARG A 537 28.69 12.84 8.42
C ARG A 537 27.53 12.43 7.53
N LEU A 538 27.71 11.34 6.79
CA LEU A 538 26.67 10.66 6.02
C LEU A 538 26.32 9.35 6.71
N MET A 539 25.04 9.16 7.02
CA MET A 539 24.49 7.95 7.61
C MET A 539 23.79 7.12 6.54
N ILE A 540 24.07 5.83 6.54
CA ILE A 540 23.64 4.90 5.49
C ILE A 540 23.06 3.65 6.17
N ALA A 541 21.76 3.42 6.01
CA ALA A 541 21.10 2.20 6.45
C ALA A 541 21.25 1.12 5.37
N GLY A 542 22.20 0.21 5.57
CA GLY A 542 22.53 -0.86 4.63
C GLY A 542 21.48 -1.97 4.58
N ASN A 543 21.45 -2.70 3.46
CA ASN A 543 20.63 -3.89 3.31
C ASN A 543 21.00 -5.03 4.28
N ASP A 544 22.21 -5.01 4.84
CA ASP A 544 22.64 -5.96 5.88
C ASP A 544 22.10 -5.64 7.28
N ARG A 545 21.14 -4.71 7.36
CA ARG A 545 20.38 -4.32 8.56
C ARG A 545 21.22 -3.52 9.57
N LYS A 546 22.32 -2.92 9.11
CA LYS A 546 23.21 -2.07 9.91
C LYS A 546 23.20 -0.62 9.41
N ILE A 547 23.56 0.29 10.30
CA ILE A 547 23.69 1.72 9.97
C ILE A 547 25.17 2.09 9.99
N TYR A 548 25.68 2.57 8.86
CA TYR A 548 27.06 3.01 8.70
C TYR A 548 27.14 4.53 8.80
N VAL A 549 28.11 5.04 9.56
CA VAL A 549 28.39 6.47 9.68
C VAL A 549 29.72 6.75 8.98
N VAL A 550 29.68 7.51 7.90
CA VAL A 550 30.84 7.86 7.07
C VAL A 550 31.15 9.34 7.21
N ASP A 551 32.42 9.66 7.43
CA ASP A 551 32.89 11.04 7.38
C ASP A 551 32.94 11.54 5.93
N VAL A 552 32.32 12.68 5.65
CA VAL A 552 32.14 13.18 4.28
C VAL A 552 33.45 13.73 3.69
N GLU A 553 34.34 14.28 4.52
CA GLU A 553 35.61 14.87 4.08
C GLU A 553 36.71 13.83 3.90
N SER A 554 36.95 13.01 4.91
CA SER A 554 37.98 11.97 4.91
C SER A 554 37.54 10.69 4.18
N LEU A 555 36.23 10.52 3.91
CA LEU A 555 35.62 9.35 3.27
C LEU A 555 35.90 8.03 4.02
N LYS A 556 36.14 8.12 5.33
CA LYS A 556 36.37 6.97 6.20
C LYS A 556 35.11 6.59 6.96
N LEU A 557 34.94 5.28 7.18
CA LEU A 557 33.91 4.78 8.09
C LEU A 557 34.29 5.14 9.52
N ILE A 558 33.42 5.90 10.20
CA ILE A 558 33.61 6.31 11.59
C ILE A 558 33.14 5.19 12.52
N CYS A 559 31.90 4.74 12.36
CA CYS A 559 31.31 3.71 13.19
C CYS A 559 30.16 3.00 12.47
N MET A 560 29.71 1.91 13.07
CA MET A 560 28.62 1.06 12.59
C MET A 560 27.68 0.77 13.77
N TYR A 561 26.39 0.98 13.57
CA TYR A 561 25.35 0.62 14.52
C TYR A 561 24.61 -0.62 14.06
N THR A 562 24.36 -1.52 15.01
CA THR A 562 23.45 -2.66 14.83
C THR A 562 22.22 -2.39 15.69
N PRO A 563 21.06 -2.09 15.10
CA PRO A 563 19.80 -1.94 15.83
C PRO A 563 19.49 -3.21 16.65
N ARG A 564 18.90 -3.04 17.84
CA ARG A 564 18.46 -4.16 18.71
C ARG A 564 17.18 -3.80 19.46
N SER A 565 16.19 -4.67 19.46
CA SER A 565 14.89 -4.48 20.13
C SER A 565 14.98 -4.68 21.65
N LYS A 566 15.74 -5.67 22.13
CA LYS A 566 15.98 -5.94 23.57
C LYS A 566 17.34 -6.60 23.84
N ASP A 567 17.85 -6.45 25.05
CA ASP A 567 19.07 -7.11 25.58
C ASP A 567 18.85 -8.60 25.94
N ILE A 568 17.97 -9.32 25.24
CA ILE A 568 17.76 -10.75 25.50
C ILE A 568 18.69 -11.53 24.57
N ASP A 569 19.54 -12.37 25.18
CA ASP A 569 20.52 -13.28 24.55
C ASP A 569 19.88 -14.42 23.71
N ASP A 570 18.72 -14.19 23.09
CA ASP A 570 18.09 -15.17 22.21
C ASP A 570 18.60 -14.95 20.77
N GLU A 571 19.53 -15.80 20.35
CA GLU A 571 20.26 -15.80 19.07
C GLU A 571 19.41 -15.90 17.77
N ILE A 572 18.07 -15.72 17.80
CA ILE A 572 17.21 -16.23 16.72
C ILE A 572 16.43 -15.14 15.95
N LEU A 573 16.24 -13.93 16.47
CA LEU A 573 15.47 -12.91 15.75
C LEU A 573 16.37 -11.82 15.15
N SER A 574 16.62 -11.93 13.84
CA SER A 574 17.20 -10.83 13.08
C SER A 574 16.29 -9.60 13.15
N GLU A 575 16.88 -8.42 13.22
CA GLU A 575 16.14 -7.16 13.15
C GLU A 575 15.84 -6.78 11.69
N PRO A 576 14.66 -6.22 11.38
CA PRO A 576 14.28 -5.85 10.03
C PRO A 576 15.02 -4.60 9.50
N PRO A 577 15.07 -4.41 8.16
CA PRO A 577 15.76 -3.27 7.55
C PRO A 577 15.21 -1.90 7.93
N ILE A 578 16.12 -0.93 8.07
CA ILE A 578 15.80 0.49 8.33
C ILE A 578 15.41 1.20 7.02
N THR A 579 14.21 1.78 6.98
CA THR A 579 13.67 2.43 5.77
C THR A 579 13.56 3.96 5.91
N LYS A 580 13.51 4.49 7.14
CA LYS A 580 13.50 5.95 7.39
C LYS A 580 14.52 6.31 8.46
N MET A 581 15.20 7.43 8.28
CA MET A 581 16.13 7.99 9.27
C MET A 581 15.93 9.50 9.41
N PHE A 582 16.05 10.00 10.63
CA PHE A 582 15.91 11.42 10.97
C PHE A 582 17.03 11.84 11.91
N THR A 583 17.66 12.96 11.63
CA THR A 583 18.74 13.53 12.45
C THR A 583 18.22 14.76 13.20
N SER A 584 18.71 14.94 14.43
CA SER A 584 18.36 16.12 15.22
C SER A 584 19.11 17.37 14.71
N PRO A 585 18.53 18.57 14.87
CA PRO A 585 19.16 19.82 14.45
C PRO A 585 20.52 20.08 15.13
N ASN A 586 20.71 19.62 16.36
CA ASN A 586 21.99 19.71 17.07
C ASN A 586 22.99 18.61 16.69
N GLY A 587 22.61 17.63 15.88
CA GLY A 587 23.48 16.53 15.46
C GLY A 587 23.77 15.49 16.55
N GLN A 588 23.04 15.52 17.66
CA GLN A 588 23.23 14.62 18.80
C GLN A 588 22.47 13.30 18.65
N TRP A 589 21.30 13.32 18.03
CA TRP A 589 20.40 12.18 17.96
C TRP A 589 20.14 11.72 16.53
N LEU A 590 20.03 10.40 16.38
CA LEU A 590 19.56 9.74 15.17
C LEU A 590 18.37 8.85 15.54
N ALA A 591 17.23 9.09 14.90
CA ALA A 591 16.09 8.19 14.94
C ALA A 591 16.08 7.35 13.65
N ALA A 592 16.14 6.03 13.79
CA ALA A 592 16.05 5.06 12.70
C ALA A 592 14.77 4.26 12.84
N VAL A 593 14.02 4.11 11.74
CA VAL A 593 12.72 3.43 11.74
C VAL A 593 12.79 2.25 10.76
N ASN A 594 12.44 1.07 11.25
CA ASN A 594 12.39 -0.13 10.41
C ASN A 594 11.16 -0.16 9.48
N CYS A 595 11.14 -1.09 8.54
CA CYS A 595 10.04 -1.29 7.59
C CYS A 595 8.70 -1.69 8.26
N PHE A 596 8.72 -2.06 9.53
CA PHE A 596 7.58 -2.48 10.32
C PHE A 596 7.08 -1.43 11.33
N GLY A 597 7.76 -0.29 11.43
CA GLY A 597 7.38 0.84 12.29
C GLY A 597 8.02 0.88 13.67
N ASP A 598 8.93 -0.04 14.04
CA ASP A 598 9.70 0.13 15.28
C ASP A 598 10.78 1.21 15.10
N VAL A 599 11.06 1.92 16.19
CA VAL A 599 11.94 3.08 16.21
C VAL A 599 13.12 2.83 17.14
N TYR A 600 14.33 3.03 16.61
CA TYR A 600 15.59 2.92 17.34
C TYR A 600 16.21 4.32 17.43
N ILE A 601 16.56 4.74 18.65
CA ILE A 601 17.21 6.03 18.87
C ILE A 601 18.67 5.82 19.26
N PHE A 602 19.56 6.44 18.49
CA PHE A 602 21.01 6.44 18.71
C PHE A 602 21.48 7.82 19.17
N ASN A 603 22.38 7.83 20.15
CA ASN A 603 23.15 9.01 20.50
C ASN A 603 24.45 9.00 19.70
N LEU A 604 24.68 10.06 18.93
CA LEU A 604 25.78 10.20 17.98
C LEU A 604 27.09 10.69 18.60
N GLU A 605 27.02 11.23 19.82
CA GLU A 605 28.19 11.62 20.61
C GLU A 605 28.78 10.40 21.32
N ILE A 606 27.91 9.59 21.94
CA ILE A 606 28.28 8.36 22.67
C ILE A 606 28.47 7.17 21.71
N GLN A 607 27.95 7.27 20.49
CA GLN A 607 27.95 6.22 19.47
C GLN A 607 27.29 4.91 19.94
N ARG A 608 26.13 5.01 20.59
CA ARG A 608 25.36 3.86 21.06
C ARG A 608 23.86 4.06 20.92
N GLN A 609 23.13 2.96 20.77
CA GLN A 609 21.67 2.95 20.91
C GLN A 609 21.31 3.30 22.35
N GLN A 610 20.38 4.24 22.53
CA GLN A 610 19.91 4.67 23.83
C GLN A 610 18.50 4.19 24.13
N TRP A 611 17.65 4.07 23.11
CA TRP A 611 16.25 3.77 23.30
C TRP A 611 15.68 2.98 22.13
N PHE A 612 14.72 2.12 22.44
CA PHE A 612 13.93 1.36 21.49
C PHE A 612 12.45 1.59 21.81
N ILE A 613 11.67 1.88 20.77
CA ILE A 613 10.23 2.07 20.84
C ILE A 613 9.61 1.04 19.90
N SER A 614 8.89 0.09 20.48
CA SER A 614 8.14 -0.91 19.71
C SER A 614 6.92 -0.28 19.04
N ARG A 615 6.44 -0.92 17.98
CA ARG A 615 5.30 -0.52 17.16
C ARG A 615 4.13 0.05 17.99
N LEU A 616 3.82 1.32 17.72
CA LEU A 616 2.80 2.11 18.42
C LEU A 616 1.39 1.64 18.04
N ASP A 617 0.78 0.82 18.89
CA ASP A 617 -0.58 0.27 18.73
C ASP A 617 -0.81 -0.49 17.41
N GLY A 618 0.24 -1.12 16.87
CA GLY A 618 0.15 -1.85 15.60
C GLY A 618 0.15 -0.95 14.36
N ALA A 619 0.25 0.38 14.51
CA ALA A 619 0.31 1.33 13.41
C ALA A 619 1.75 1.56 12.91
N PHE A 620 1.88 1.95 11.63
CA PHE A 620 3.18 2.17 10.98
C PHE A 620 3.56 3.64 11.01
N VAL A 621 4.85 3.94 11.11
CA VAL A 621 5.35 5.32 11.07
C VAL A 621 5.37 5.83 9.62
N THR A 622 4.57 6.85 9.35
CA THR A 622 4.42 7.43 8.01
C THR A 622 5.38 8.60 7.78
N ALA A 623 5.55 9.46 8.79
CA ALA A 623 6.41 10.63 8.74
C ALA A 623 6.99 10.94 10.13
N GLY A 624 8.12 11.65 10.18
CA GLY A 624 8.78 12.00 11.43
C GLY A 624 9.78 13.15 11.30
N GLY A 625 10.25 13.65 12.44
CA GLY A 625 11.36 14.60 12.51
C GLY A 625 11.52 15.22 13.89
N PHE A 626 12.70 15.79 14.13
CA PHE A 626 13.03 16.49 15.37
C PHE A 626 12.58 17.95 15.32
N THR A 627 12.13 18.48 16.45
CA THR A 627 11.70 19.89 16.50
C THR A 627 12.90 20.84 16.48
N PRO A 628 12.86 21.94 15.71
CA PRO A 628 13.93 22.94 15.71
C PRO A 628 14.14 23.67 17.04
N ARG A 629 13.10 23.74 17.89
CA ARG A 629 13.14 24.42 19.19
C ARG A 629 13.77 23.58 20.28
N ASN A 630 13.42 22.30 20.33
CA ASN A 630 14.01 21.34 21.25
C ASN A 630 14.47 20.11 20.46
N SER A 631 15.78 20.00 20.26
CA SER A 631 16.41 18.91 19.52
C SER A 631 16.23 17.53 20.16
N ASN A 632 15.74 17.46 21.41
CA ASN A 632 15.43 16.20 22.09
C ASN A 632 13.98 15.73 21.83
N ILE A 633 13.12 16.60 21.30
CA ILE A 633 11.74 16.23 20.99
C ILE A 633 11.67 15.66 19.58
N PHE A 634 11.32 14.38 19.49
CA PHE A 634 11.10 13.66 18.25
C PHE A 634 9.60 13.48 18.00
N VAL A 635 9.10 13.98 16.88
CA VAL A 635 7.68 13.89 16.52
C VAL A 635 7.50 12.91 15.37
N ILE A 636 6.54 11.99 15.49
CA ILE A 636 6.15 11.06 14.44
C ILE A 636 4.65 11.03 14.23
N SER A 637 4.27 10.73 12.99
CA SER A 637 2.89 10.43 12.59
C SER A 637 2.78 8.96 12.22
N THR A 638 1.63 8.37 12.50
CA THR A 638 1.33 6.96 12.18
C THR A 638 0.29 6.81 11.07
N SER A 639 0.10 5.57 10.59
CA SER A 639 -0.93 5.19 9.59
C SER A 639 -2.37 5.34 10.09
N SER A 640 -2.56 5.47 11.40
CA SER A 640 -3.84 5.84 12.03
C SER A 640 -4.04 7.35 12.13
N ASN A 641 -3.17 8.15 11.48
CA ASN A 641 -3.06 9.60 11.64
C ASN A 641 -2.97 10.04 13.11
N GLN A 642 -2.36 9.23 13.98
CA GLN A 642 -1.99 9.67 15.32
C GLN A 642 -0.65 10.38 15.26
N LEU A 643 -0.45 11.35 16.17
CA LEU A 643 0.77 12.12 16.28
C LEU A 643 1.35 11.91 17.68
N TYR A 644 2.61 11.49 17.73
CA TYR A 644 3.35 11.26 18.96
C TYR A 644 4.59 12.13 18.98
N ALA A 645 4.72 12.96 20.00
CA ALA A 645 5.95 13.64 20.39
C ALA A 645 6.61 12.88 21.55
N PHE A 646 7.87 12.50 21.39
CA PHE A 646 8.69 11.80 22.37
C PHE A 646 9.80 12.71 22.87
N ASP A 647 10.06 12.67 24.17
CA ASP A 647 11.30 13.21 24.74
C ASP A 647 12.35 12.09 24.70
N VAL A 648 13.28 12.22 23.77
CA VAL A 648 14.31 11.20 23.51
C VAL A 648 15.34 11.11 24.64
N ASP A 649 15.64 12.24 25.27
CA ASP A 649 16.63 12.30 26.35
C ASP A 649 16.07 11.68 27.64
N ALA A 650 14.81 12.01 27.95
CA ALA A 650 14.09 11.42 29.07
C ALA A 650 13.51 10.01 28.79
N LYS A 651 13.63 9.50 27.55
CA LYS A 651 13.11 8.19 27.10
C LYS A 651 11.63 7.97 27.43
N GLN A 652 10.83 9.01 27.25
CA GLN A 652 9.41 9.00 27.60
C GLN A 652 8.55 9.70 26.56
N LEU A 653 7.23 9.49 26.64
CA LEU A 653 6.28 10.28 25.87
C LEU A 653 6.40 11.75 26.30
N GLY A 654 6.52 12.65 25.33
CA GLY A 654 6.63 14.08 25.62
C GLY A 654 5.36 14.61 26.29
N ASP A 655 5.53 15.64 27.13
CA ASP A 655 4.44 16.30 27.86
C ASP A 655 3.24 16.67 26.98
N TRP A 656 3.51 17.09 25.74
CA TRP A 656 2.47 17.44 24.78
C TRP A 656 1.58 16.23 24.46
N SER A 657 2.17 15.09 24.13
CA SER A 657 1.43 13.87 23.77
C SER A 657 0.62 13.32 24.94
N ILE A 658 1.13 13.45 26.17
CA ILE A 658 0.42 13.02 27.38
C ILE A 658 -0.81 13.90 27.63
N ARG A 659 -0.68 15.21 27.41
CA ARG A 659 -1.72 16.20 27.76
C ARG A 659 -2.72 16.46 26.63
N HIS A 660 -2.31 16.27 25.38
CA HIS A 660 -3.13 16.61 24.21
C HIS A 660 -3.76 15.37 23.58
N THR A 661 -5.07 15.24 23.75
CA THR A 661 -5.86 14.43 22.83
C THR A 661 -6.01 15.20 21.51
N LEU A 662 -5.72 14.54 20.39
CA LEU A 662 -5.87 15.16 19.07
C LEU A 662 -7.30 15.67 18.87
N PRO A 663 -7.49 16.92 18.40
CA PRO A 663 -8.81 17.49 18.16
C PRO A 663 -9.63 16.67 17.17
N ARG A 664 -10.97 16.72 17.29
CA ARG A 664 -11.90 16.01 16.38
C ARG A 664 -11.66 16.33 14.90
N PHE A 665 -11.31 17.58 14.56
CA PHE A 665 -11.03 17.97 13.17
C PHE A 665 -9.82 17.22 12.57
N TYR A 666 -8.86 16.83 13.40
CA TYR A 666 -7.68 16.09 12.97
C TYR A 666 -7.96 14.58 12.88
N GLN A 667 -8.92 14.08 13.66
CA GLN A 667 -9.44 12.71 13.49
C GLN A 667 -10.16 12.53 12.14
N GLU A 668 -10.74 13.60 11.60
CA GLU A 668 -11.36 13.63 10.26
C GLU A 668 -10.37 14.11 9.16
N PHE A 669 -9.06 14.09 9.43
CA PHE A 669 -8.07 14.59 8.47
C PHE A 669 -8.11 13.81 7.14
N PRO A 670 -8.23 14.49 5.98
CA PRO A 670 -8.39 13.81 4.69
C PRO A 670 -7.14 13.03 4.28
N GLY A 671 -7.24 11.70 4.28
CA GLY A 671 -6.20 10.79 3.82
C GLY A 671 -5.05 10.61 4.81
N GLU A 672 -4.18 9.65 4.53
CA GLU A 672 -3.02 9.34 5.37
C GLU A 672 -2.00 10.48 5.36
N VAL A 673 -1.45 10.81 6.54
CA VAL A 673 -0.35 11.76 6.68
C VAL A 673 0.88 11.24 5.97
N THR A 674 1.39 12.01 5.01
CA THR A 674 2.57 11.62 4.20
C THR A 674 3.83 12.41 4.54
N GLY A 675 3.73 13.45 5.37
CA GLY A 675 4.87 14.29 5.71
C GLY A 675 4.60 15.26 6.84
N LEU A 676 5.69 15.64 7.51
CA LEU A 676 5.74 16.71 8.51
C LEU A 676 6.70 17.80 8.01
N ALA A 677 6.33 19.06 8.20
CA ALA A 677 7.17 20.20 7.86
C ALA A 677 7.33 21.12 9.08
N PHE A 678 8.59 21.34 9.47
CA PHE A 678 8.95 22.19 10.60
C PHE A 678 9.35 23.59 10.11
N PRO A 679 8.91 24.68 10.77
CA PRO A 679 9.34 26.02 10.44
C PRO A 679 10.86 26.18 10.64
N PRO A 680 11.57 26.92 9.77
CA PRO A 680 13.01 27.14 9.89
C PRO A 680 13.34 28.22 10.95
N SER A 681 12.75 28.10 12.14
CA SER A 681 12.91 29.04 13.24
C SER A 681 13.16 28.28 14.55
N PRO A 682 14.21 28.61 15.31
CA PRO A 682 14.52 27.94 16.58
C PRO A 682 13.45 28.19 17.67
N ASN A 683 12.59 29.19 17.50
CA ASN A 683 11.53 29.49 18.47
C ASN A 683 10.16 28.91 18.07
N ALA A 684 10.08 28.22 16.93
CA ALA A 684 8.80 27.70 16.46
C ALA A 684 8.33 26.52 17.32
N SER A 685 7.08 26.60 17.75
CA SER A 685 6.35 25.52 18.43
C SER A 685 5.29 24.88 17.53
N SER A 686 5.07 25.42 16.34
CA SER A 686 4.12 24.89 15.37
C SER A 686 4.77 23.98 14.34
N LEU A 687 4.05 22.98 13.86
CA LEU A 687 4.42 22.11 12.74
C LEU A 687 3.26 21.99 11.75
N ILE A 688 3.59 21.75 10.48
CA ILE A 688 2.58 21.41 9.47
C ILE A 688 2.59 19.91 9.26
N VAL A 689 1.40 19.32 9.38
CA VAL A 689 1.11 17.95 8.95
C VAL A 689 0.45 18.02 7.59
N TYR A 690 0.80 17.15 6.65
CA TYR A 690 0.12 17.12 5.35
C TYR A 690 -0.05 15.71 4.76
N SER A 691 -1.17 15.51 4.08
CA SER A 691 -1.44 14.38 3.19
C SER A 691 -1.34 14.84 1.73
N SER A 692 -1.69 13.96 0.79
CA SER A 692 -1.86 14.32 -0.62
C SER A 692 -3.08 15.23 -0.87
N ARG A 693 -4.03 15.31 0.08
CA ARG A 693 -5.32 15.99 -0.08
C ARG A 693 -5.51 17.21 0.81
N ALA A 694 -4.81 17.29 1.93
CA ALA A 694 -4.95 18.41 2.86
C ALA A 694 -3.64 18.68 3.63
N MET A 695 -3.57 19.86 4.24
CA MET A 695 -2.56 20.20 5.24
C MET A 695 -3.21 20.78 6.49
N CYS A 696 -2.59 20.57 7.64
CA CYS A 696 -3.02 21.09 8.92
C CYS A 696 -1.84 21.75 9.64
N LEU A 697 -2.07 22.94 10.21
CA LEU A 697 -1.12 23.56 11.13
C LEU A 697 -1.46 23.11 12.56
N ILE A 698 -0.49 22.52 13.25
CA ILE A 698 -0.60 22.13 14.66
C ILE A 698 0.37 22.98 15.46
N ASP A 699 -0.13 23.70 16.46
CA ASP A 699 0.71 24.40 17.41
C ASP A 699 0.92 23.53 18.66
N CYS A 700 2.17 23.10 18.89
CA CYS A 700 2.54 22.30 20.05
C CYS A 700 2.82 23.15 21.31
N GLY A 701 2.72 24.48 21.22
CA GLY A 701 2.98 25.41 22.33
C GLY A 701 1.74 25.91 23.06
N THR A 702 0.55 25.83 22.47
CA THR A 702 -0.69 26.36 23.04
C THR A 702 -1.44 25.30 23.85
N LYS A 703 -1.77 25.62 25.11
CA LYS A 703 -2.74 24.85 25.89
C LYS A 703 -4.09 24.97 25.19
N VAL A 704 -4.54 23.89 24.55
CA VAL A 704 -5.93 23.82 24.08
C VAL A 704 -6.77 23.74 25.35
N SER A 705 -7.41 24.84 25.72
CA SER A 705 -8.49 24.79 26.70
C SER A 705 -9.49 23.75 26.21
N GLN A 706 -9.81 22.75 27.02
CA GLN A 706 -11.01 21.94 26.84
C GLN A 706 -12.19 22.91 26.89
N VAL A 707 -12.52 23.51 25.75
CA VAL A 707 -13.80 24.16 25.58
C VAL A 707 -14.75 22.99 25.37
N ASP A 708 -15.44 22.61 26.44
CA ASP A 708 -16.64 21.82 26.31
C ASP A 708 -17.56 22.58 25.34
N ASP A 709 -17.65 22.11 24.09
CA ASP A 709 -18.59 22.61 23.06
C ASP A 709 -20.06 22.57 23.56
N ASN A 710 -20.31 21.96 24.72
CA ASN A 710 -21.59 21.94 25.42
C ASN A 710 -21.94 23.23 26.16
N ASP A 711 -20.98 24.10 26.51
CA ASP A 711 -21.28 25.31 27.29
C ASP A 711 -21.51 26.55 26.40
N LEU A 712 -20.81 26.66 25.27
CA LEU A 712 -21.08 27.70 24.25
C LEU A 712 -22.43 27.49 23.54
N SER A 713 -22.89 26.23 23.43
CA SER A 713 -24.17 25.92 22.79
C SER A 713 -25.38 26.23 23.68
N LYS A 714 -25.25 26.16 25.01
CA LYS A 714 -26.36 26.42 25.94
C LYS A 714 -26.68 27.92 26.10
N ASP A 715 -25.67 28.77 26.19
CA ASP A 715 -25.89 30.23 26.35
C ASP A 715 -26.39 30.89 25.05
N LEU A 716 -26.00 30.34 23.90
CA LEU A 716 -26.47 30.81 22.60
C LEU A 716 -27.89 30.31 22.25
N ASP A 717 -28.26 29.09 22.67
CA ASP A 717 -29.64 28.60 22.53
C ASP A 717 -30.63 29.33 23.45
N ALA A 718 -30.19 29.78 24.63
CA ALA A 718 -31.00 30.61 25.53
C ALA A 718 -31.30 32.00 24.94
N THR A 719 -30.32 32.61 24.27
CA THR A 719 -30.48 33.90 23.57
C THR A 719 -31.28 33.76 22.27
N LEU A 720 -31.14 32.66 21.53
CA LEU A 720 -31.96 32.37 20.34
C LEU A 720 -33.43 32.09 20.68
N ARG A 721 -33.74 31.45 21.81
CA ARG A 721 -35.12 31.27 22.29
C ARG A 721 -35.78 32.60 22.68
N LYS A 722 -35.02 33.57 23.20
CA LYS A 722 -35.53 34.93 23.50
C LYS A 722 -35.79 35.78 22.24
N LEU A 723 -35.21 35.44 21.10
CA LEU A 723 -35.35 36.17 19.82
C LEU A 723 -36.41 35.59 18.87
N GLN A 724 -37.05 34.46 19.24
CA GLN A 724 -38.06 33.80 18.39
C GLN A 724 -39.46 34.43 18.46
N THR A 725 -39.69 35.43 19.31
CA THR A 725 -41.01 36.04 19.52
C THR A 725 -41.26 37.34 18.75
N SER A 726 -40.30 37.84 17.97
CA SER A 726 -40.49 39.06 17.15
C SER A 726 -40.30 38.79 15.65
N PRO A 727 -41.16 39.33 14.76
CA PRO A 727 -41.09 39.08 13.32
C PRO A 727 -40.02 39.97 12.70
N LEU A 728 -38.77 39.49 12.67
CA LEU A 728 -37.69 40.15 11.93
C LEU A 728 -37.11 39.31 10.78
N ASP A 729 -36.64 40.07 9.81
CA ASP A 729 -36.51 39.80 8.37
C ASP A 729 -35.63 38.58 8.00
N LYS A 730 -36.09 37.79 7.01
CA LYS A 730 -35.48 36.52 6.57
C LYS A 730 -34.01 36.69 6.12
N LYS A 731 -33.60 37.92 5.78
CA LYS A 731 -32.25 38.27 5.35
C LYS A 731 -31.22 38.25 6.50
N LEU A 732 -31.63 38.61 7.72
CA LEU A 732 -30.76 38.61 8.90
C LEU A 732 -30.50 37.19 9.43
N LYS A 733 -31.52 36.32 9.38
CA LYS A 733 -31.40 34.87 9.67
C LYS A 733 -30.41 34.17 8.73
N ARG A 734 -30.30 34.65 7.49
CA ARG A 734 -29.36 34.12 6.49
C ARG A 734 -27.93 34.60 6.74
N LYS A 735 -27.74 35.84 7.24
CA LYS A 735 -26.43 36.35 7.70
C LYS A 735 -25.95 35.68 9.00
N LEU A 736 -26.82 35.44 9.97
CA LEU A 736 -26.49 34.69 11.21
C LEU A 736 -26.23 33.19 10.99
N ARG A 737 -26.79 32.61 9.92
CA ARG A 737 -26.41 31.26 9.46
C ARG A 737 -25.08 31.24 8.69
N ALA A 738 -24.68 32.35 8.07
CA ALA A 738 -23.37 32.47 7.42
C ALA A 738 -22.24 32.67 8.44
N SER A 739 -22.53 33.18 9.64
CA SER A 739 -21.59 33.23 10.76
C SER A 739 -21.50 31.91 11.56
N ARG A 740 -22.07 30.80 11.06
CA ARG A 740 -21.90 29.43 11.58
C ARG A 740 -20.70 28.71 10.95
N GLU A 741 -19.61 29.40 10.64
CA GLU A 741 -18.34 28.69 10.49
C GLU A 741 -17.72 28.57 11.88
N PRO A 742 -17.59 27.36 12.44
CA PRO A 742 -16.87 27.22 13.69
C PRO A 742 -15.43 27.68 13.42
N GLU A 743 -14.90 28.54 14.28
CA GLU A 743 -13.53 29.09 14.17
C GLU A 743 -12.46 27.97 14.02
N THR A 744 -12.81 26.73 14.35
CA THR A 744 -12.01 25.49 14.20
C THR A 744 -11.71 25.07 12.76
N LYS A 745 -12.41 25.57 11.73
CA LYS A 745 -12.09 25.29 10.31
C LYS A 745 -10.81 25.97 9.80
N HIS A 746 -10.23 26.92 10.55
CA HIS A 746 -9.08 27.69 10.06
C HIS A 746 -7.76 26.91 10.01
N ASN A 747 -7.67 25.73 10.64
CA ASN A 747 -6.40 25.01 10.77
C ASN A 747 -6.17 23.93 9.69
N VAL A 748 -7.22 23.36 9.10
CA VAL A 748 -7.13 22.36 8.02
C VAL A 748 -7.44 23.03 6.68
N ARG A 749 -6.54 22.86 5.71
CA ARG A 749 -6.68 23.40 4.36
C ARG A 749 -6.63 22.27 3.35
N ASP A 750 -7.73 22.08 2.63
CA ASP A 750 -7.82 21.12 1.54
C ASP A 750 -7.08 21.62 0.30
N PHE A 751 -6.42 20.69 -0.38
CA PHE A 751 -5.79 20.92 -1.67
C PHE A 751 -6.78 20.64 -2.80
N LYS A 752 -6.75 21.48 -3.83
CA LYS A 752 -7.55 21.27 -5.05
C LYS A 752 -6.95 20.16 -5.92
N GLU A 753 -5.62 20.12 -5.96
CA GLU A 753 -4.83 19.17 -6.73
C GLU A 753 -4.06 18.25 -5.78
N ASN A 754 -3.64 17.09 -6.29
CA ASN A 754 -2.84 16.17 -5.50
C ASN A 754 -1.45 16.77 -5.22
N VAL A 755 -1.12 16.86 -3.93
CA VAL A 755 0.15 17.42 -3.46
C VAL A 755 1.20 16.34 -3.31
N LEU A 756 2.37 16.59 -3.89
CA LEU A 756 3.54 15.74 -3.81
C LEU A 756 4.40 16.11 -2.59
N PHE A 757 4.58 17.39 -2.30
CA PHE A 757 5.46 17.84 -1.22
C PHE A 757 5.03 19.21 -0.67
N VAL A 758 5.18 19.38 0.65
CA VAL A 758 5.02 20.67 1.33
C VAL A 758 6.26 20.94 2.17
N GLY A 759 6.85 22.12 2.03
CA GLY A 759 8.02 22.54 2.80
C GLY A 759 8.05 24.04 3.02
N TYR A 760 8.78 24.47 4.04
CA TYR A 760 9.00 25.90 4.29
C TYR A 760 10.09 26.45 3.37
N LEU A 761 9.87 27.62 2.78
CA LEU A 761 10.92 28.40 2.08
C LEU A 761 11.53 29.46 3.00
N SER A 762 10.73 30.02 3.90
CA SER A 762 11.14 30.97 4.92
C SER A 762 10.19 30.88 6.12
N LYS A 763 10.40 31.69 7.16
CA LYS A 763 9.50 31.75 8.33
C LYS A 763 8.03 32.03 7.98
N GLY A 764 7.77 32.75 6.89
CA GLY A 764 6.43 33.17 6.49
C GLY A 764 5.91 32.55 5.18
N SER A 765 6.71 31.72 4.50
CA SER A 765 6.38 31.19 3.18
C SER A 765 6.53 29.68 3.07
N LEU A 766 5.60 29.06 2.34
CA LEU A 766 5.57 27.64 2.03
C LEU A 766 5.73 27.40 0.53
N LEU A 767 6.41 26.32 0.18
CA LEU A 767 6.41 25.70 -1.14
C LEU A 767 5.46 24.50 -1.12
N VAL A 768 4.52 24.47 -2.06
CA VAL A 768 3.66 23.33 -2.33
C VAL A 768 3.96 22.84 -3.73
N MET A 769 4.49 21.62 -3.82
CA MET A 769 4.71 20.92 -5.09
C MET A 769 3.48 20.07 -5.36
N GLU A 770 2.76 20.37 -6.44
CA GLU A 770 1.54 19.66 -6.81
C GLU A 770 1.65 19.13 -8.24
N LYS A 771 0.85 18.10 -8.56
CA LYS A 771 0.75 17.64 -9.95
C LYS A 771 -0.68 17.23 -10.24
N PRO A 772 -1.42 17.99 -11.07
CA PRO A 772 -2.78 17.63 -11.44
C PRO A 772 -2.82 16.26 -12.10
N TRP A 773 -3.72 15.38 -11.66
CA TRP A 773 -3.81 14.02 -12.17
C TRP A 773 -4.09 13.97 -13.67
N SER A 774 -4.87 14.94 -14.17
CA SER A 774 -5.13 15.10 -15.61
C SER A 774 -3.87 15.33 -16.45
N GLN A 775 -2.83 15.96 -15.89
CA GLN A 775 -1.54 16.10 -16.56
C GLN A 775 -0.75 14.78 -16.53
N VAL A 776 -0.79 14.05 -15.40
CA VAL A 776 -0.14 12.74 -15.28
C VAL A 776 -0.71 11.75 -16.29
N VAL A 777 -2.03 11.69 -16.42
CA VAL A 777 -2.75 10.84 -17.38
C VAL A 777 -2.28 11.09 -18.83
N ARG A 778 -1.96 12.34 -19.19
CA ARG A 778 -1.45 12.67 -20.54
C ARG A 778 -0.01 12.23 -20.79
N THR A 779 0.73 11.86 -19.74
CA THR A 779 2.13 11.38 -19.84
C THR A 779 2.24 9.85 -19.82
N LEU A 780 1.13 9.14 -19.60
CA LEU A 780 1.07 7.70 -19.69
C LEU A 780 1.20 7.26 -21.16
N ASP A 781 1.72 6.06 -21.39
CA ASP A 781 2.12 5.61 -22.73
C ASP A 781 0.92 5.31 -23.65
N ALA A 782 -0.18 4.84 -23.06
CA ALA A 782 -1.44 4.62 -23.77
C ALA A 782 -2.39 5.83 -23.60
N PRO A 783 -3.22 6.15 -24.61
CA PRO A 783 -4.29 7.12 -24.44
C PRO A 783 -5.42 6.55 -23.56
N PRO A 784 -6.13 7.39 -22.79
CA PRO A 784 -7.24 6.94 -21.97
C PRO A 784 -8.41 6.46 -22.82
N VAL A 785 -9.13 5.44 -22.33
CA VAL A 785 -10.28 4.86 -23.03
C VAL A 785 -11.38 5.91 -23.17
N HIS A 786 -11.82 6.14 -24.40
CA HIS A 786 -12.81 7.18 -24.72
C HIS A 786 -14.10 7.04 -23.88
N ARG A 787 -14.60 8.17 -23.39
CA ARG A 787 -15.88 8.29 -22.68
C ARG A 787 -16.82 9.13 -23.54
N HIS A 788 -17.88 8.52 -24.07
CA HIS A 788 -19.01 9.30 -24.60
C HIS A 788 -19.72 9.94 -23.41
N ILE A 789 -19.50 11.24 -23.23
CA ILE A 789 -20.29 12.04 -22.30
C ILE A 789 -21.57 12.40 -23.06
N TYR A 790 -22.68 11.75 -22.75
CA TYR A 790 -23.96 12.13 -23.33
C TYR A 790 -24.35 13.53 -22.82
N GLY A 791 -24.51 14.49 -23.74
CA GLY A 791 -24.97 15.85 -23.42
C GLY A 791 -23.97 16.99 -23.62
N THR A 792 -22.85 16.78 -24.33
CA THR A 792 -22.04 17.88 -24.91
C THR A 792 -22.37 18.10 -26.37
#